data_AF-A0A1J9PLB1-F1
#
_entry.id   AF-A0A1J9PLB1-F1
#
_cell.length_a   1.000
_cell.length_b   1.000
_cell.length_c   1.000
_cell.angle_alpha   90.00
_cell.angle_beta   90.00
_cell.angle_gamma   90.00
#
_symmetry.space_group_name_H-M   'P 1'
#
loop_
_entity.id
_entity.type
_entity.pdbx_description
1 polymer ?
#
loop_
_entity_poly.entity_id
_entity_poly.type
_entity_poly.pdbx_seq_one_letter_code
_entity_poly.pdbx_strand_id
1 'polypeptide(L)'
;MNTGRFATTQPAYDFIAGASSPSPSSSCVGGAGISSFRQSIRSGEPPKPVIDTGNEELRVQISTLRYELDNLKQERDLTALHHEKELRELQSRADADFRRAQAAESSSNKAQHKIESLTTELKTVQESAINEKATFDKRIRSLEDQNQSLHEEISDTQSQLSDQERQYKHQINELEAIRSSLQKTLDEVQTDLHLMKDSLQIVQDKLAQREADVGILESENIRLKSEGADSETLNFLNRELSEQLNQVKRLEAELKPLRKSQKNVEVVEEQKKALENRLHLMQEVEVELRNVQIQNQVLEDERRSWTSLLQSDGQDPEFESPEDVARSLVQARIENASLLNRIGTIQAELAEKVELVQSLETENSSLQKEMTKLRAGGTAGNGFDARAKTRLERQRTLAIREVEYLRAQLKTFDTEESTMNADETTYDQQKSDHIAHLESLLSEHREELHKLHEELSKQEKMSVENANAPRGIKRPLSPADSDAENERLAVLSRKNRILQDNLSKAEQSIELLTREVEATKSHLSTLRAQSRTRILELRSNPTAEAEKVKLSTLAVLRAENRDLLAQIRNERSSAKVVPLATLESKELELREMEKTVAEKEKRMRRLKEIWTAKSSEFREAVASVLGYKLDFLPNGRVRVTSMFHLSPAYRHGNRDASPDSRGPGSMGDGEENSIIFDGENGTMKISGGPNSLFAMEIRSLIKFWVEERKDIPCFLAAMTLDFYDKTTRAARV
;
A
#
# COMPACT_ATOMS: atom_id res chain seq x y z
N MET A 1 -62.62 7.74 3.05
CA MET A 1 -63.63 8.31 2.13
C MET A 1 -63.11 8.01 0.72
N ASN A 2 -63.79 7.26 -0.18
CA ASN A 2 -65.10 7.49 -0.81
C ASN A 2 -65.19 8.86 -1.48
N THR A 3 -65.47 9.05 -2.78
CA THR A 3 -65.77 8.14 -3.93
C THR A 3 -65.17 8.71 -5.23
N GLY A 4 -64.84 7.98 -6.31
CA GLY A 4 -65.76 7.49 -7.37
C GLY A 4 -66.20 8.61 -8.36
N ARG A 5 -66.26 8.46 -9.70
CA ARG A 5 -66.27 7.27 -10.58
C ARG A 5 -65.70 7.52 -12.01
N PHE A 6 -65.38 6.42 -12.68
CA PHE A 6 -65.08 6.14 -14.10
C PHE A 6 -65.67 7.00 -15.23
N ALA A 7 -64.90 7.09 -16.33
CA ALA A 7 -65.34 6.70 -17.68
C ALA A 7 -64.16 6.04 -18.43
N THR A 8 -64.42 5.10 -19.36
CA THR A 8 -63.37 4.26 -19.99
C THR A 8 -63.57 4.13 -21.50
N THR A 9 -62.52 4.37 -22.30
CA THR A 9 -62.41 3.88 -23.69
C THR A 9 -60.95 3.86 -24.15
N GLN A 10 -60.50 2.72 -24.68
CA GLN A 10 -59.40 2.65 -25.66
C GLN A 10 -60.01 2.47 -27.05
N PRO A 11 -59.21 2.62 -28.13
CA PRO A 11 -58.66 1.40 -28.72
C PRO A 11 -57.15 1.49 -28.98
N ALA A 12 -56.50 0.32 -29.01
CA ALA A 12 -55.18 0.19 -29.62
C ALA A 12 -55.31 0.13 -31.16
N TYR A 13 -54.28 0.55 -31.88
CA TYR A 13 -54.10 0.24 -33.29
C TYR A 13 -52.63 -0.09 -33.53
N ASP A 14 -52.37 -1.25 -34.13
CA ASP A 14 -51.03 -1.79 -34.31
C ASP A 14 -50.55 -1.56 -35.75
N PHE A 15 -49.26 -1.24 -35.90
CA PHE A 15 -48.66 -0.72 -37.13
C PHE A 15 -47.61 -1.69 -37.70
N ILE A 16 -47.91 -2.99 -37.80
CA ILE A 16 -47.22 -3.98 -38.64
C ILE A 16 -48.15 -5.19 -38.89
N ALA A 17 -48.66 -5.33 -40.12
CA ALA A 17 -48.99 -6.60 -40.81
C ALA A 17 -49.76 -6.30 -42.11
N GLY A 18 -49.40 -6.98 -43.20
CA GLY A 18 -50.25 -7.02 -44.39
C GLY A 18 -50.24 -8.40 -45.00
N ALA A 19 -51.43 -8.98 -45.24
CA ALA A 19 -51.63 -10.02 -46.26
C ALA A 19 -53.11 -10.40 -46.44
N SER A 20 -53.43 -10.78 -47.70
CA SER A 20 -54.49 -11.71 -48.12
C SER A 20 -55.97 -11.29 -48.05
N SER A 21 -56.74 -11.87 -48.98
CA SER A 21 -58.16 -11.61 -49.27
C SER A 21 -59.02 -12.84 -48.94
N PRO A 22 -60.35 -12.83 -49.20
CA PRO A 22 -60.78 -13.32 -50.52
C PRO A 22 -61.94 -12.56 -51.20
N SER A 23 -62.05 -12.82 -52.50
CA SER A 23 -63.10 -12.50 -53.49
C SER A 23 -64.29 -13.51 -53.40
N PRO A 24 -65.32 -13.57 -54.29
CA PRO A 24 -65.58 -12.95 -55.62
C PRO A 24 -66.91 -12.13 -55.66
N SER A 25 -67.58 -11.74 -56.76
CA SER A 25 -67.51 -11.91 -58.24
C SER A 25 -68.35 -10.78 -58.90
N SER A 26 -68.28 -10.39 -60.18
CA SER A 26 -67.38 -10.66 -61.33
C SER A 26 -67.44 -9.42 -62.28
N SER A 27 -67.40 -9.32 -63.63
CA SER A 27 -67.57 -10.22 -64.81
C SER A 27 -66.82 -9.65 -66.04
N CYS A 28 -66.93 -10.32 -67.19
CA CYS A 28 -66.40 -9.96 -68.53
C CYS A 28 -67.53 -9.41 -69.47
N VAL A 29 -67.37 -8.96 -70.74
CA VAL A 29 -66.48 -9.32 -71.87
C VAL A 29 -66.29 -8.17 -72.90
N GLY A 30 -65.08 -8.01 -73.48
CA GLY A 30 -64.81 -7.57 -74.88
C GLY A 30 -65.04 -6.09 -75.30
N GLY A 31 -64.52 -5.60 -76.44
CA GLY A 31 -63.54 -6.16 -77.39
C GLY A 31 -63.53 -5.47 -78.78
N ALA A 32 -62.36 -5.35 -79.44
CA ALA A 32 -62.10 -4.68 -80.76
C ALA A 32 -62.34 -3.15 -80.78
N GLY A 33 -61.79 -2.31 -81.70
CA GLY A 33 -61.12 -2.51 -83.00
C GLY A 33 -62.03 -1.99 -84.14
N ILE A 34 -61.64 -1.13 -85.11
CA ILE A 34 -60.41 -1.05 -85.94
C ILE A 34 -60.15 0.42 -86.40
N SER A 35 -59.00 0.69 -87.02
CA SER A 35 -58.48 2.00 -87.45
C SER A 35 -58.84 2.47 -88.89
N SER A 36 -58.87 3.80 -89.09
CA SER A 36 -58.40 4.57 -90.27
C SER A 36 -58.79 4.19 -91.72
N PHE A 37 -59.23 5.18 -92.53
CA PHE A 37 -58.38 5.84 -93.55
C PHE A 37 -59.08 7.08 -94.18
N ARG A 38 -58.50 7.68 -95.24
CA ARG A 38 -58.79 9.03 -95.77
C ARG A 38 -58.73 9.08 -97.30
N GLN A 39 -59.87 9.11 -97.98
CA GLN A 39 -60.07 9.53 -99.39
C GLN A 39 -61.59 9.63 -99.66
N SER A 40 -62.17 10.25 -100.69
CA SER A 40 -61.86 11.40 -101.59
C SER A 40 -62.58 11.13 -102.92
N ILE A 41 -63.36 12.12 -103.41
CA ILE A 41 -63.82 12.28 -104.82
C ILE A 41 -64.97 11.38 -105.35
N ARG A 42 -65.77 12.01 -106.25
CA ARG A 42 -66.72 11.49 -107.28
C ARG A 42 -68.20 11.22 -106.94
N SER A 43 -68.99 12.26 -107.25
CA SER A 43 -70.15 12.24 -108.18
C SER A 43 -71.28 11.23 -107.99
N GLY A 44 -72.42 11.73 -107.52
CA GLY A 44 -73.77 11.21 -107.81
C GLY A 44 -74.67 12.36 -108.27
N GLU A 45 -75.46 12.15 -109.32
CA GLU A 45 -76.21 13.19 -110.05
C GLU A 45 -77.67 13.34 -109.53
N PRO A 46 -78.29 14.54 -109.55
CA PRO A 46 -79.52 14.80 -108.78
C PRO A 46 -80.82 14.60 -109.57
N PRO A 47 -81.92 14.14 -108.92
CA PRO A 47 -83.25 14.21 -109.50
C PRO A 47 -83.90 15.59 -109.26
N LYS A 48 -84.22 16.29 -110.35
CA LYS A 48 -85.18 17.40 -110.45
C LYS A 48 -86.16 17.08 -111.58
N PRO A 49 -87.36 17.70 -111.65
CA PRO A 49 -88.21 18.15 -110.56
C PRO A 49 -89.67 17.64 -110.71
N VAL A 50 -90.55 17.97 -109.76
CA VAL A 50 -91.96 18.25 -110.07
C VAL A 50 -92.20 19.73 -109.76
N ILE A 51 -92.97 20.40 -110.61
CA ILE A 51 -93.08 21.86 -110.66
C ILE A 51 -94.36 22.31 -109.96
N ASP A 52 -94.20 23.06 -108.87
CA ASP A 52 -95.24 23.92 -108.28
C ASP A 52 -94.66 25.34 -108.15
N THR A 53 -95.11 26.25 -109.02
CA THR A 53 -94.54 27.60 -109.21
C THR A 53 -94.88 28.61 -108.10
N GLY A 54 -95.23 28.14 -106.90
CA GLY A 54 -95.37 28.96 -105.69
C GLY A 54 -94.27 28.72 -104.64
N ASN A 55 -93.35 27.76 -104.88
CA ASN A 55 -92.43 27.27 -103.85
C ASN A 55 -90.98 27.79 -103.94
N GLU A 56 -90.64 28.66 -104.90
CA GLU A 56 -89.24 29.08 -105.09
C GLU A 56 -88.78 30.13 -104.07
N GLU A 57 -89.58 31.18 -103.82
CA GLU A 57 -89.28 32.15 -102.74
C GLU A 57 -89.21 31.46 -101.37
N LEU A 58 -90.12 30.54 -101.10
CA LEU A 58 -90.11 29.72 -99.87
C LEU A 58 -88.85 28.84 -99.79
N ARG A 59 -88.35 28.28 -100.90
CA ARG A 59 -87.08 27.53 -100.91
C ARG A 59 -85.88 28.44 -100.66
N VAL A 60 -85.87 29.65 -101.20
CA VAL A 60 -84.81 30.65 -100.93
C VAL A 60 -84.85 31.06 -99.46
N GLN A 61 -86.01 31.43 -98.92
CA GLN A 61 -86.18 31.78 -97.50
C GLN A 61 -85.83 30.60 -96.57
N ILE A 62 -86.21 29.37 -96.91
CA ILE A 62 -85.79 28.17 -96.16
C ILE A 62 -84.28 27.96 -96.27
N SER A 63 -83.62 28.34 -97.37
CA SER A 63 -82.16 28.23 -97.51
C SER A 63 -81.41 29.32 -96.72
N THR A 64 -81.91 30.56 -96.68
CA THR A 64 -81.32 31.64 -95.86
C THR A 64 -81.55 31.38 -94.38
N LEU A 65 -82.78 31.03 -93.97
CA LEU A 65 -83.08 30.63 -92.59
C LEU A 65 -82.28 29.40 -92.14
N ARG A 66 -81.98 28.44 -93.04
CA ARG A 66 -81.06 27.34 -92.73
C ARG A 66 -79.62 27.83 -92.55
N TYR A 67 -79.14 28.71 -93.42
CA TYR A 67 -77.79 29.28 -93.29
C TYR A 67 -77.64 30.10 -92.01
N GLU A 68 -78.62 30.96 -91.69
CA GLU A 68 -78.70 31.72 -90.44
C GLU A 68 -78.74 30.81 -89.21
N LEU A 69 -79.58 29.77 -89.24
CA LEU A 69 -79.71 28.80 -88.15
C LEU A 69 -78.46 27.92 -87.98
N ASP A 70 -77.77 27.57 -89.07
CA ASP A 70 -76.51 26.82 -89.02
C ASP A 70 -75.30 27.73 -88.68
N ASN A 71 -75.36 29.02 -88.98
CA ASN A 71 -74.40 30.03 -88.50
C ASN A 71 -74.59 30.27 -86.99
N LEU A 72 -75.83 30.44 -86.51
CA LEU A 72 -76.15 30.56 -85.08
C LEU A 72 -75.76 29.30 -84.30
N LYS A 73 -75.87 28.09 -84.89
CA LYS A 73 -75.28 26.87 -84.30
C LYS A 73 -73.77 26.97 -84.19
N GLN A 74 -73.08 27.38 -85.26
CA GLN A 74 -71.62 27.51 -85.25
C GLN A 74 -71.15 28.56 -84.22
N GLU A 75 -71.82 29.70 -84.10
CA GLU A 75 -71.55 30.71 -83.08
C GLU A 75 -71.81 30.19 -81.66
N ARG A 76 -72.90 29.45 -81.45
CA ARG A 76 -73.20 28.77 -80.18
C ARG A 76 -72.17 27.71 -79.82
N ASP A 77 -71.70 26.94 -80.81
CA ASP A 77 -70.75 25.85 -80.60
C ASP A 77 -69.32 26.38 -80.41
N LEU A 78 -68.96 27.49 -81.07
CA LEU A 78 -67.73 28.25 -80.82
C LEU A 78 -67.73 28.90 -79.44
N THR A 79 -68.84 29.52 -79.01
CA THR A 79 -68.95 30.08 -77.65
C THR A 79 -68.97 29.00 -76.58
N ALA A 80 -69.59 27.84 -76.82
CA ALA A 80 -69.49 26.67 -75.96
C ALA A 80 -68.03 26.17 -75.84
N LEU A 81 -67.29 26.07 -76.96
CA LEU A 81 -65.87 25.71 -76.96
C LEU A 81 -64.99 26.76 -76.27
N HIS A 82 -65.32 28.05 -76.37
CA HIS A 82 -64.64 29.12 -75.63
C HIS A 82 -64.86 28.96 -74.13
N HIS A 83 -66.11 28.80 -73.66
CA HIS A 83 -66.38 28.58 -72.24
C HIS A 83 -65.80 27.25 -71.72
N GLU A 84 -65.80 26.19 -72.51
CA GLU A 84 -65.17 24.92 -72.14
C GLU A 84 -63.62 25.04 -72.09
N LYS A 85 -63.03 25.95 -72.88
CA LYS A 85 -61.60 26.29 -72.79
C LYS A 85 -61.33 27.15 -71.55
N GLU A 86 -62.12 28.20 -71.31
CA GLU A 86 -62.03 29.06 -70.12
C GLU A 86 -62.16 28.25 -68.81
N LEU A 87 -63.11 27.31 -68.75
CA LEU A 87 -63.27 26.41 -67.61
C LEU A 87 -62.04 25.51 -67.40
N ARG A 88 -61.44 24.96 -68.48
CA ARG A 88 -60.19 24.19 -68.37
C ARG A 88 -59.01 25.06 -67.93
N GLU A 89 -58.90 26.30 -68.41
CA GLU A 89 -57.84 27.23 -68.02
C GLU A 89 -57.99 27.68 -66.56
N LEU A 90 -59.22 27.96 -66.11
CA LEU A 90 -59.53 28.25 -64.70
C LEU A 90 -59.28 27.03 -63.79
N GLN A 91 -59.67 25.83 -64.20
CA GLN A 91 -59.39 24.60 -63.46
C GLN A 91 -57.88 24.32 -63.37
N SER A 92 -57.16 24.42 -64.50
CA SER A 92 -55.71 24.24 -64.53
C SER A 92 -54.97 25.27 -63.66
N ARG A 93 -55.47 26.50 -63.61
CA ARG A 93 -54.97 27.55 -62.71
C ARG A 93 -55.26 27.25 -61.25
N ALA A 94 -56.48 26.81 -60.91
CA ALA A 94 -56.84 26.39 -59.56
C ALA A 94 -55.99 25.21 -59.07
N ASP A 95 -55.77 24.19 -59.91
CA ASP A 95 -54.87 23.07 -59.62
C ASP A 95 -53.42 23.52 -59.40
N ALA A 96 -52.94 24.48 -60.20
CA ALA A 96 -51.58 25.03 -60.07
C ALA A 96 -51.41 25.86 -58.80
N ASP A 97 -52.38 26.69 -58.46
CA ASP A 97 -52.37 27.53 -57.25
C ASP A 97 -52.59 26.66 -55.98
N PHE A 98 -53.42 25.61 -56.03
CA PHE A 98 -53.55 24.62 -54.95
C PHE A 98 -52.25 23.85 -54.73
N ARG A 99 -51.57 23.37 -55.78
CA ARG A 99 -50.25 22.72 -55.67
C ARG A 99 -49.19 23.68 -55.12
N ARG A 100 -49.25 24.97 -55.48
CA ARG A 100 -48.36 25.99 -54.91
C ARG A 100 -48.63 26.20 -53.43
N ALA A 101 -49.90 26.26 -53.01
CA ALA A 101 -50.28 26.38 -51.60
C ALA A 101 -49.82 25.16 -50.80
N GLN A 102 -50.10 23.93 -51.26
CA GLN A 102 -49.65 22.70 -50.61
C GLN A 102 -48.12 22.60 -50.54
N ALA A 103 -47.40 23.03 -51.56
CA ALA A 103 -45.93 23.10 -51.52
C ALA A 103 -45.43 24.10 -50.45
N ALA A 104 -46.03 25.29 -50.38
CA ALA A 104 -45.70 26.30 -49.37
C ALA A 104 -46.06 25.86 -47.94
N GLU A 105 -47.20 25.22 -47.74
CA GLU A 105 -47.58 24.61 -46.46
C GLU A 105 -46.56 23.52 -46.06
N SER A 106 -46.18 22.63 -46.99
CA SER A 106 -45.18 21.59 -46.72
C SER A 106 -43.79 22.15 -46.39
N SER A 107 -43.42 23.34 -46.88
CA SER A 107 -42.17 24.01 -46.50
C SER A 107 -42.32 24.78 -45.18
N SER A 108 -43.48 25.38 -44.91
CA SER A 108 -43.82 25.98 -43.61
C SER A 108 -43.73 24.95 -42.48
N ASN A 109 -44.36 23.78 -42.64
CA ASN A 109 -44.38 22.75 -41.59
C ASN A 109 -42.97 22.17 -41.34
N LYS A 110 -42.14 22.06 -42.39
CA LYS A 110 -40.71 21.70 -42.25
C LYS A 110 -39.89 22.79 -41.54
N ALA A 111 -40.17 24.05 -41.80
CA ALA A 111 -39.53 25.17 -41.10
C ALA A 111 -39.97 25.24 -39.64
N GLN A 112 -41.26 25.03 -39.35
CA GLN A 112 -41.82 24.93 -38.00
C GLN A 112 -41.17 23.78 -37.21
N HIS A 113 -41.14 22.55 -37.75
CA HIS A 113 -40.48 21.43 -37.07
C HIS A 113 -38.97 21.67 -36.84
N LYS A 114 -38.27 22.38 -37.71
CA LYS A 114 -36.87 22.77 -37.46
C LYS A 114 -36.74 23.86 -36.39
N ILE A 115 -37.69 24.80 -36.31
CA ILE A 115 -37.74 25.78 -35.21
C ILE A 115 -38.05 25.06 -33.90
N GLU A 116 -39.02 24.14 -33.89
CA GLU A 116 -39.37 23.30 -32.74
C GLU A 116 -38.15 22.52 -32.25
N SER A 117 -37.44 21.78 -33.13
CA SER A 117 -36.26 21.00 -32.76
C SER A 117 -35.16 21.88 -32.15
N LEU A 118 -34.83 23.01 -32.81
CA LEU A 118 -33.85 23.97 -32.29
C LEU A 118 -34.28 24.59 -30.95
N THR A 119 -35.57 24.86 -30.73
CA THR A 119 -36.05 25.34 -29.42
C THR A 119 -36.03 24.25 -28.35
N THR A 120 -36.18 22.97 -28.69
CA THR A 120 -35.99 21.86 -27.73
C THR A 120 -34.51 21.64 -27.42
N GLU A 121 -33.64 21.68 -28.42
CA GLU A 121 -32.19 21.59 -28.25
C GLU A 121 -31.69 22.72 -27.33
N LEU A 122 -32.04 23.98 -27.63
CA LEU A 122 -31.69 25.13 -26.79
C LEU A 122 -32.20 25.02 -25.35
N LYS A 123 -33.42 24.50 -25.14
CA LYS A 123 -33.93 24.22 -23.78
C LYS A 123 -33.11 23.14 -23.09
N THR A 124 -32.82 22.02 -23.75
CA THR A 124 -32.02 20.94 -23.13
C THR A 124 -30.60 21.39 -22.78
N VAL A 125 -29.96 22.24 -23.59
CA VAL A 125 -28.64 22.82 -23.32
C VAL A 125 -28.71 23.86 -22.19
N GLN A 126 -29.78 24.66 -22.12
CA GLN A 126 -30.01 25.58 -21.01
C GLN A 126 -30.27 24.83 -19.69
N GLU A 127 -31.05 23.75 -19.73
CA GLU A 127 -31.31 22.88 -18.58
C GLU A 127 -30.07 22.11 -18.13
N SER A 128 -29.24 21.60 -19.06
CA SER A 128 -27.97 20.95 -18.69
C SER A 128 -27.00 21.96 -18.06
N ALA A 129 -26.85 23.15 -18.63
CA ALA A 129 -26.00 24.21 -18.07
C ALA A 129 -26.47 24.68 -16.67
N ILE A 130 -27.79 24.77 -16.45
CA ILE A 130 -28.36 25.08 -15.13
C ILE A 130 -28.08 23.94 -14.13
N ASN A 131 -28.22 22.68 -14.54
CA ASN A 131 -27.94 21.52 -13.69
C ASN A 131 -26.45 21.40 -13.36
N GLU A 132 -25.56 21.55 -14.35
CA GLU A 132 -24.11 21.58 -14.17
C GLU A 132 -23.71 22.69 -13.20
N LYS A 133 -24.19 23.93 -13.43
CA LYS A 133 -23.97 25.04 -12.48
C LYS A 133 -24.46 24.67 -11.08
N ALA A 134 -25.65 24.09 -10.94
CA ALA A 134 -26.17 23.68 -9.64
C ALA A 134 -25.36 22.55 -8.98
N THR A 135 -24.60 21.74 -9.73
CA THR A 135 -23.62 20.80 -9.17
C THR A 135 -22.31 21.48 -8.76
N PHE A 136 -21.83 22.45 -9.55
CA PHE A 136 -20.66 23.25 -9.18
C PHE A 136 -20.93 24.12 -7.95
N ASP A 137 -22.07 24.83 -7.89
CA ASP A 137 -22.49 25.62 -6.73
C ASP A 137 -22.59 24.76 -5.44
N LYS A 138 -23.05 23.50 -5.56
CA LYS A 138 -23.04 22.53 -4.44
C LYS A 138 -21.62 22.09 -4.06
N ARG A 139 -20.73 21.88 -5.04
CA ARG A 139 -19.34 21.47 -4.76
C ARG A 139 -18.52 22.61 -4.18
N ILE A 140 -18.77 23.86 -4.60
CA ILE A 140 -18.19 25.08 -4.01
C ILE A 140 -18.60 25.16 -2.55
N ARG A 141 -19.90 25.10 -2.21
CA ARG A 141 -20.35 25.10 -0.81
C ARG A 141 -19.74 23.97 0.01
N SER A 142 -19.76 22.74 -0.52
CA SER A 142 -19.10 21.59 0.12
C SER A 142 -17.60 21.78 0.36
N LEU A 143 -16.91 22.62 -0.42
CA LEU A 143 -15.51 22.99 -0.20
C LEU A 143 -15.37 24.18 0.75
N GLU A 144 -16.30 25.15 0.73
CA GLU A 144 -16.36 26.25 1.68
C GLU A 144 -16.65 25.74 3.11
N ASP A 145 -17.57 24.79 3.26
CA ASP A 145 -17.89 24.09 4.51
C ASP A 145 -16.66 23.31 5.01
N GLN A 146 -15.95 22.60 4.12
CA GLN A 146 -14.73 21.86 4.45
C GLN A 146 -13.55 22.78 4.84
N ASN A 147 -13.40 23.94 4.20
CA ASN A 147 -12.40 24.93 4.61
C ASN A 147 -12.76 25.59 5.96
N GLN A 148 -14.05 25.81 6.24
CA GLN A 148 -14.49 26.29 7.55
C GLN A 148 -14.20 25.27 8.65
N SER A 149 -14.54 23.98 8.47
CA SER A 149 -14.24 22.95 9.48
C SER A 149 -12.73 22.77 9.69
N LEU A 150 -11.92 22.83 8.63
CA LEU A 150 -10.45 22.80 8.76
C LEU A 150 -9.90 24.05 9.47
N HIS A 151 -10.50 25.23 9.29
CA HIS A 151 -10.13 26.43 10.05
C HIS A 151 -10.54 26.34 11.53
N GLU A 152 -11.68 25.72 11.83
CA GLU A 152 -12.09 25.42 13.21
C GLU A 152 -11.13 24.40 13.87
N GLU A 153 -10.78 23.31 13.19
CA GLU A 153 -9.77 22.33 13.65
C GLU A 153 -8.39 22.97 13.88
N ILE A 154 -7.95 23.89 13.00
CA ILE A 154 -6.70 24.65 13.16
C ILE A 154 -6.80 25.60 14.38
N SER A 155 -7.94 26.27 14.57
CA SER A 155 -8.17 27.13 15.74
C SER A 155 -8.16 26.34 17.05
N ASP A 156 -8.83 25.20 17.09
CA ASP A 156 -8.92 24.33 18.26
C ASP A 156 -7.55 23.73 18.60
N THR A 157 -6.81 23.21 17.62
CA THR A 157 -5.45 22.69 17.83
C THR A 157 -4.47 23.78 18.24
N GLN A 158 -4.58 25.00 17.69
CA GLN A 158 -3.80 26.15 18.13
C GLN A 158 -4.15 26.58 19.57
N SER A 159 -5.42 26.49 19.98
CA SER A 159 -5.83 26.77 21.36
C SER A 159 -5.23 25.75 22.34
N GLN A 160 -5.31 24.45 21.99
CA GLN A 160 -4.74 23.34 22.78
C GLN A 160 -3.21 23.47 22.90
N LEU A 161 -2.51 23.83 21.81
CA LEU A 161 -1.08 24.14 21.84
C LEU A 161 -0.79 25.29 22.81
N SER A 162 -1.59 26.36 22.77
CA SER A 162 -1.39 27.52 23.65
C SER A 162 -1.62 27.20 25.14
N ASP A 163 -2.53 26.27 25.46
CA ASP A 163 -2.76 25.81 26.83
C ASP A 163 -1.72 24.80 27.30
N GLN A 164 -1.19 23.94 26.42
CA GLN A 164 -0.01 23.12 26.71
C GLN A 164 1.23 24.01 26.95
N GLU A 165 1.46 25.03 26.12
CA GLU A 165 2.52 26.02 26.35
C GLU A 165 2.37 26.72 27.70
N ARG A 166 1.16 27.08 28.11
CA ARG A 166 0.89 27.66 29.45
C ARG A 166 1.23 26.66 30.54
N GLN A 167 0.79 25.40 30.43
CA GLN A 167 1.10 24.34 31.39
C GLN A 167 2.61 24.11 31.54
N TYR A 168 3.34 23.99 30.43
CA TYR A 168 4.81 23.87 30.47
C TYR A 168 5.48 25.10 31.06
N LYS A 169 5.02 26.32 30.75
CA LYS A 169 5.54 27.56 31.37
C LYS A 169 5.27 27.59 32.89
N HIS A 170 4.12 27.10 33.36
CA HIS A 170 3.86 26.94 34.80
C HIS A 170 4.80 25.92 35.44
N GLN A 171 4.97 24.73 34.85
CA GLN A 171 5.89 23.70 35.35
C GLN A 171 7.34 24.18 35.39
N ILE A 172 7.80 24.91 34.37
CA ILE A 172 9.14 25.53 34.34
C ILE A 172 9.27 26.52 35.49
N ASN A 173 8.30 27.43 35.69
CA ASN A 173 8.32 28.40 36.78
C ASN A 173 8.30 27.73 38.17
N GLU A 174 7.57 26.62 38.34
CA GLU A 174 7.56 25.84 39.59
C GLU A 174 8.93 25.16 39.84
N LEU A 175 9.53 24.55 38.81
CA LEU A 175 10.86 23.95 38.90
C LEU A 175 11.95 24.99 39.15
N GLU A 176 11.86 26.18 38.56
CA GLU A 176 12.76 27.31 38.85
C GLU A 176 12.58 27.85 40.27
N ALA A 177 11.34 27.95 40.76
CA ALA A 177 11.06 28.32 42.15
C ALA A 177 11.67 27.31 43.13
N ILE A 178 11.49 26.00 42.90
CA ILE A 178 12.09 24.91 43.69
C ILE A 178 13.62 24.95 43.60
N ARG A 179 14.20 25.17 42.40
CA ARG A 179 15.66 25.32 42.26
C ARG A 179 16.18 26.52 43.05
N SER A 180 15.44 27.63 43.06
CA SER A 180 15.82 28.84 43.79
C SER A 180 15.73 28.69 45.30
N SER A 181 14.79 27.89 45.83
CA SER A 181 14.69 27.62 47.26
C SER A 181 15.75 26.61 47.72
N LEU A 182 15.99 25.54 46.95
CA LEU A 182 17.09 24.60 47.20
C LEU A 182 18.46 25.28 47.13
N GLN A 183 18.65 26.23 46.22
CA GLN A 183 19.91 26.98 46.15
C GLN A 183 20.08 27.89 47.37
N LYS A 184 19.02 28.57 47.84
CA LYS A 184 19.07 29.35 49.09
C LYS A 184 19.37 28.48 50.31
N THR A 185 18.75 27.32 50.47
CA THR A 185 19.04 26.44 51.62
C THR A 185 20.44 25.84 51.54
N LEU A 186 20.99 25.64 50.34
CA LEU A 186 22.39 25.24 50.14
C LEU A 186 23.36 26.39 50.52
N ASP A 187 23.04 27.63 50.18
CA ASP A 187 23.83 28.81 50.55
C ASP A 187 23.77 29.07 52.06
N GLU A 188 22.58 28.94 52.67
CA GLU A 188 22.35 29.01 54.12
C GLU A 188 23.19 27.94 54.86
N VAL A 189 23.11 26.67 54.45
CA VAL A 189 23.91 25.57 55.04
C VAL A 189 25.42 25.79 54.85
N GLN A 190 25.87 26.39 53.75
CA GLN A 190 27.27 26.79 53.58
C GLN A 190 27.68 27.89 54.58
N THR A 191 26.83 28.88 54.82
CA THR A 191 27.11 29.92 55.83
C THR A 191 27.12 29.36 57.25
N ASP A 192 26.17 28.48 57.61
CA ASP A 192 26.16 27.80 58.91
C ASP A 192 27.39 26.91 59.11
N LEU A 193 27.84 26.20 58.08
CA LEU A 193 29.07 25.39 58.13
C LEU A 193 30.30 26.28 58.34
N HIS A 194 30.38 27.43 57.68
CA HIS A 194 31.46 28.40 57.90
C HIS A 194 31.43 28.99 59.31
N LEU A 195 30.27 29.42 59.81
CA LEU A 195 30.10 29.93 61.17
C LEU A 195 30.44 28.87 62.23
N MET A 196 30.03 27.62 62.02
CA MET A 196 30.36 26.50 62.90
C MET A 196 31.86 26.20 62.88
N LYS A 197 32.51 26.22 61.71
CA LYS A 197 33.96 26.05 61.58
C LYS A 197 34.72 27.14 62.34
N ASP A 198 34.32 28.39 62.19
CA ASP A 198 34.95 29.53 62.87
C ASP A 198 34.70 29.46 64.39
N SER A 199 33.50 29.03 64.82
CA SER A 199 33.22 28.79 66.23
C SER A 199 34.07 27.65 66.82
N LEU A 200 34.32 26.60 66.04
CA LEU A 200 35.14 25.46 66.43
C LEU A 200 36.62 25.86 66.50
N GLN A 201 37.10 26.68 65.56
CA GLN A 201 38.43 27.30 65.61
C GLN A 201 38.60 28.10 66.92
N ILE A 202 37.65 28.99 67.25
CA ILE A 202 37.66 29.78 68.49
C ILE A 202 37.60 28.91 69.75
N VAL A 203 36.85 27.79 69.74
CA VAL A 203 36.80 26.84 70.85
C VAL A 203 38.11 26.06 70.97
N GLN A 204 38.76 25.70 69.86
CA GLN A 204 40.02 24.99 69.83
C GLN A 204 41.19 25.89 70.29
N ASP A 205 41.19 27.16 69.90
CA ASP A 205 42.16 28.17 70.40
C ASP A 205 41.98 28.39 71.92
N LYS A 206 40.73 28.47 72.39
CA LYS A 206 40.42 28.54 73.83
C LYS A 206 40.80 27.26 74.59
N LEU A 207 40.65 26.09 73.96
CA LEU A 207 41.09 24.83 74.55
C LEU A 207 42.61 24.80 74.71
N ALA A 208 43.36 25.18 73.68
CA ALA A 208 44.82 25.27 73.75
C ALA A 208 45.30 26.28 74.82
N GLN A 209 44.59 27.42 74.98
CA GLN A 209 44.82 28.34 76.10
C GLN A 209 44.55 27.68 77.46
N ARG A 210 43.46 26.93 77.60
CA ARG A 210 43.13 26.21 78.85
C ARG A 210 44.06 25.04 79.14
N GLU A 211 44.59 24.36 78.13
CA GLU A 211 45.60 23.31 78.28
C GLU A 211 46.94 23.92 78.74
N ALA A 212 47.29 25.12 78.27
CA ALA A 212 48.43 25.87 78.78
C ALA A 212 48.21 26.37 80.22
N ASP A 213 47.03 26.95 80.53
CA ASP A 213 46.63 27.32 81.91
C ASP A 213 46.73 26.11 82.85
N VAL A 214 46.22 24.95 82.42
CA VAL A 214 46.26 23.70 83.18
C VAL A 214 47.68 23.19 83.34
N GLY A 215 48.55 23.25 82.33
CA GLY A 215 49.97 22.90 82.48
C GLY A 215 50.70 23.79 83.50
N ILE A 216 50.39 25.09 83.54
CA ILE A 216 50.90 26.01 84.56
C ILE A 216 50.35 25.62 85.94
N LEU A 217 49.03 25.46 86.06
CA LEU A 217 48.36 25.09 87.30
C LEU A 217 48.75 23.69 87.79
N GLU A 218 49.09 22.75 86.93
CA GLU A 218 49.61 21.43 87.30
C GLU A 218 51.04 21.54 87.84
N SER A 219 51.89 22.39 87.25
CA SER A 219 53.21 22.67 87.82
C SER A 219 53.12 23.33 89.20
N GLU A 220 52.15 24.23 89.39
CA GLU A 220 51.87 24.85 90.69
C GLU A 220 51.14 23.90 91.66
N ASN A 221 50.32 22.97 91.17
CA ASN A 221 49.67 21.94 91.97
C ASN A 221 50.66 20.84 92.40
N ILE A 222 51.69 20.57 91.60
CA ILE A 222 52.84 19.72 91.99
C ILE A 222 53.65 20.44 93.08
N ARG A 223 53.88 21.75 92.97
CA ARG A 223 54.47 22.56 94.06
C ARG A 223 53.62 22.49 95.33
N LEU A 224 52.32 22.80 95.24
CA LEU A 224 51.41 22.80 96.37
C LEU A 224 51.16 21.40 96.96
N LYS A 225 51.23 20.32 96.18
CA LYS A 225 51.22 18.94 96.70
C LYS A 225 52.52 18.56 97.43
N SER A 226 53.61 19.28 97.21
CA SER A 226 54.82 19.16 98.03
C SER A 226 54.74 19.97 99.34
N GLU A 227 53.70 20.81 99.51
CA GLU A 227 53.50 21.69 100.67
C GLU A 227 52.21 21.41 101.47
N GLY A 228 51.19 20.79 100.87
CA GLY A 228 49.83 20.71 101.42
C GLY A 228 49.29 19.29 101.57
N ALA A 229 48.97 18.90 102.81
CA ALA A 229 48.35 17.63 103.16
C ALA A 229 46.89 17.83 103.58
N ASP A 230 45.94 17.42 102.73
CA ASP A 230 44.53 17.22 103.08
C ASP A 230 43.91 16.17 102.13
N SER A 231 44.22 14.90 102.38
CA SER A 231 43.94 13.78 101.46
C SER A 231 42.49 13.27 101.56
N GLU A 232 41.93 13.25 102.77
CA GLU A 232 40.82 12.33 103.08
C GLU A 232 39.44 12.81 102.60
N THR A 233 39.18 14.12 102.69
CA THR A 233 37.94 14.74 102.17
C THR A 233 37.89 14.68 100.64
N LEU A 234 39.03 14.95 99.98
CA LEU A 234 39.17 14.79 98.53
C LEU A 234 38.97 13.34 98.08
N ASN A 235 39.46 12.36 98.84
CA ASN A 235 39.27 10.94 98.50
C ASN A 235 37.81 10.47 98.63
N PHE A 236 37.01 11.07 99.53
CA PHE A 236 35.59 10.77 99.62
C PHE A 236 34.80 11.40 98.46
N LEU A 237 35.01 12.70 98.18
CA LEU A 237 34.36 13.40 97.06
C LEU A 237 34.74 12.80 95.70
N ASN A 238 36.00 12.39 95.52
CA ASN A 238 36.42 11.67 94.31
C ASN A 238 35.75 10.29 94.17
N ARG A 239 35.47 9.58 95.28
CA ARG A 239 34.71 8.32 95.22
C ARG A 239 33.30 8.55 94.70
N GLU A 240 32.53 9.39 95.39
CA GLU A 240 31.13 9.70 95.05
C GLU A 240 31.01 10.21 93.59
N LEU A 241 31.87 11.15 93.20
CA LEU A 241 31.93 11.68 91.83
C LEU A 241 32.35 10.61 90.81
N SER A 242 33.27 9.70 91.18
CA SER A 242 33.68 8.60 90.28
C SER A 242 32.56 7.59 90.07
N GLU A 243 31.73 7.29 91.08
CA GLU A 243 30.60 6.37 90.93
C GLU A 243 29.51 6.97 90.04
N GLN A 244 29.19 8.26 90.22
CA GLN A 244 28.28 8.97 89.33
C GLN A 244 28.86 9.06 87.89
N LEU A 245 30.14 9.38 87.71
CA LEU A 245 30.81 9.34 86.40
C LEU A 245 30.79 7.95 85.77
N ASN A 246 30.94 6.88 86.56
CA ASN A 246 30.89 5.51 86.07
C ASN A 246 29.46 5.10 85.65
N GLN A 247 28.43 5.58 86.35
CA GLN A 247 27.04 5.36 85.98
C GLN A 247 26.66 6.14 84.71
N VAL A 248 27.07 7.40 84.59
CA VAL A 248 26.93 8.18 83.35
C VAL A 248 27.69 7.53 82.19
N LYS A 249 28.94 7.07 82.41
CA LYS A 249 29.72 6.36 81.40
C LYS A 249 29.08 5.05 80.94
N ARG A 250 28.39 4.30 81.82
CA ARG A 250 27.60 3.11 81.43
C ARG A 250 26.44 3.51 80.52
N LEU A 251 25.61 4.46 80.94
CA LEU A 251 24.47 4.93 80.13
C LEU A 251 24.91 5.53 78.79
N GLU A 252 26.04 6.25 78.74
CA GLU A 252 26.65 6.68 77.48
C GLU A 252 27.15 5.51 76.64
N ALA A 253 27.79 4.49 77.24
CA ALA A 253 28.30 3.32 76.55
C ALA A 253 27.18 2.43 76.00
N GLU A 254 25.98 2.50 76.56
CA GLU A 254 24.76 1.83 76.06
C GLU A 254 24.07 2.68 74.96
N LEU A 255 23.98 4.00 75.12
CA LEU A 255 23.37 4.91 74.14
C LEU A 255 24.24 5.14 72.88
N LYS A 256 25.57 5.11 73.00
CA LYS A 256 26.50 5.30 71.87
C LYS A 256 26.36 4.22 70.76
N PRO A 257 26.34 2.90 71.04
CA PRO A 257 26.12 1.89 70.00
C PRO A 257 24.70 1.93 69.43
N LEU A 258 23.67 2.22 70.23
CA LEU A 258 22.30 2.37 69.73
C LEU A 258 22.18 3.55 68.75
N ARG A 259 22.74 4.71 69.09
CA ARG A 259 22.78 5.89 68.20
C ARG A 259 23.63 5.65 66.93
N LYS A 260 24.71 4.86 67.02
CA LYS A 260 25.47 4.43 65.83
C LYS A 260 24.66 3.46 64.96
N SER A 261 23.96 2.50 65.57
CA SER A 261 23.09 1.56 64.87
C SER A 261 21.99 2.29 64.12
N GLN A 262 21.29 3.22 64.78
CA GLN A 262 20.26 4.05 64.15
C GLN A 262 20.81 4.83 62.95
N LYS A 263 21.92 5.54 63.10
CA LYS A 263 22.56 6.27 61.97
C LYS A 263 22.99 5.35 60.83
N ASN A 264 23.46 4.15 61.13
CA ASN A 264 23.80 3.17 60.10
C ASN A 264 22.56 2.66 59.36
N VAL A 265 21.43 2.49 60.05
CA VAL A 265 20.13 2.13 59.45
C VAL A 265 19.61 3.28 58.59
N GLU A 266 19.65 4.52 59.08
CA GLU A 266 19.27 5.73 58.33
C GLU A 266 20.07 5.85 57.01
N VAL A 267 21.39 5.72 57.07
CA VAL A 267 22.27 5.72 55.89
C VAL A 267 21.99 4.54 54.95
N VAL A 268 21.68 3.34 55.47
CA VAL A 268 21.30 2.19 54.63
C VAL A 268 19.93 2.40 53.98
N GLU A 269 18.98 3.05 54.65
CA GLU A 269 17.70 3.42 54.06
C GLU A 269 17.83 4.49 52.98
N GLU A 270 18.67 5.50 53.17
CA GLU A 270 18.99 6.52 52.16
C GLU A 270 19.68 5.89 50.94
N GLN A 271 20.69 5.03 51.16
CA GLN A 271 21.34 4.28 50.10
C GLN A 271 20.36 3.35 49.37
N LYS A 272 19.45 2.69 50.10
CA LYS A 272 18.39 1.87 49.52
C LYS A 272 17.47 2.72 48.63
N LYS A 273 16.94 3.84 49.14
CA LYS A 273 16.07 4.77 48.36
C LYS A 273 16.80 5.31 47.12
N ALA A 274 18.08 5.65 47.23
CA ALA A 274 18.90 6.09 46.10
C ALA A 274 19.12 4.98 45.05
N LEU A 275 19.30 3.73 45.47
CA LEU A 275 19.40 2.56 44.58
C LEU A 275 18.06 2.21 43.94
N GLU A 276 16.94 2.31 44.68
CA GLU A 276 15.58 2.09 44.16
C GLU A 276 15.23 3.16 43.11
N ASN A 277 15.50 4.44 43.38
CA ASN A 277 15.33 5.53 42.41
C ASN A 277 16.21 5.34 41.17
N ARG A 278 17.48 4.92 41.34
CA ARG A 278 18.38 4.64 40.21
C ARG A 278 17.91 3.43 39.39
N LEU A 279 17.30 2.43 40.02
CA LEU A 279 16.74 1.27 39.35
C LEU A 279 15.47 1.64 38.57
N HIS A 280 14.63 2.53 39.11
CA HIS A 280 13.47 3.09 38.39
C HIS A 280 13.92 3.85 37.12
N LEU A 281 14.88 4.77 37.25
CA LEU A 281 15.44 5.51 36.12
C LEU A 281 16.09 4.58 35.06
N MET A 282 16.73 3.49 35.51
CA MET A 282 17.27 2.49 34.59
C MET A 282 16.16 1.72 33.85
N GLN A 283 15.02 1.44 34.51
CA GLN A 283 13.86 0.81 33.88
C GLN A 283 13.17 1.74 32.86
N GLU A 284 13.07 3.04 33.16
CA GLU A 284 12.57 4.06 32.24
C GLU A 284 13.44 4.13 30.97
N VAL A 285 14.77 4.26 31.14
CA VAL A 285 15.73 4.27 30.02
C VAL A 285 15.73 2.93 29.25
N GLU A 286 15.52 1.79 29.90
CA GLU A 286 15.33 0.51 29.21
C GLU A 286 14.06 0.46 28.36
N VAL A 287 12.97 1.12 28.77
CA VAL A 287 11.73 1.22 27.98
C VAL A 287 11.93 2.17 26.81
N GLU A 288 12.54 3.35 27.02
CA GLU A 288 12.89 4.29 25.95
C GLU A 288 13.81 3.64 24.90
N LEU A 289 14.85 2.93 25.34
CA LEU A 289 15.77 2.22 24.45
C LEU A 289 15.04 1.17 23.59
N ARG A 290 14.10 0.40 24.17
CA ARG A 290 13.29 -0.57 23.42
C ARG A 290 12.36 0.14 22.42
N ASN A 291 11.73 1.25 22.81
CA ASN A 291 10.87 2.03 21.92
C ASN A 291 11.67 2.59 20.73
N VAL A 292 12.85 3.15 20.96
CA VAL A 292 13.76 3.66 19.91
C VAL A 292 14.32 2.53 19.03
N GLN A 293 14.56 1.34 19.58
CA GLN A 293 14.95 0.16 18.80
C GLN A 293 13.81 -0.32 17.89
N ILE A 294 12.56 -0.33 18.37
CA ILE A 294 11.38 -0.66 17.56
C ILE A 294 11.18 0.40 16.45
N GLN A 295 11.30 1.69 16.76
CA GLN A 295 11.22 2.77 15.78
C GLN A 295 12.32 2.65 14.70
N ASN A 296 13.57 2.35 15.07
CA ASN A 296 14.63 2.08 14.09
C ASN A 296 14.34 0.85 13.23
N GLN A 297 13.79 -0.23 13.79
CA GLN A 297 13.41 -1.41 13.00
C GLN A 297 12.31 -1.09 11.99
N VAL A 298 11.27 -0.34 12.40
CA VAL A 298 10.22 0.13 11.48
C VAL A 298 10.79 1.02 10.38
N LEU A 299 11.63 2.02 10.72
CA LEU A 299 12.26 2.90 9.74
C LEU A 299 13.24 2.15 8.81
N GLU A 300 13.95 1.14 9.31
CA GLU A 300 14.78 0.28 8.47
C GLU A 300 13.96 -0.60 7.53
N ASP A 301 12.84 -1.18 7.98
CA ASP A 301 11.97 -2.01 7.14
C ASP A 301 11.18 -1.18 6.12
N GLU A 302 10.73 0.03 6.50
CA GLU A 302 10.24 1.04 5.56
C GLU A 302 11.32 1.38 4.52
N ARG A 303 12.55 1.74 4.93
CA ARG A 303 13.65 2.02 3.99
C ARG A 303 13.92 0.83 3.07
N ARG A 304 13.94 -0.40 3.59
CA ARG A 304 14.14 -1.63 2.80
C ARG A 304 13.01 -1.85 1.79
N SER A 305 11.76 -1.58 2.15
CA SER A 305 10.62 -1.66 1.23
C SER A 305 10.69 -0.61 0.11
N TRP A 306 11.06 0.63 0.43
CA TRP A 306 11.33 1.68 -0.56
C TRP A 306 12.51 1.28 -1.48
N THR A 307 13.63 0.82 -0.92
CA THR A 307 14.77 0.34 -1.74
C THR A 307 14.35 -0.83 -2.64
N SER A 308 13.55 -1.78 -2.15
CA SER A 308 13.05 -2.91 -2.96
C SER A 308 12.00 -2.52 -4.00
N LEU A 309 11.35 -1.36 -3.86
CA LEU A 309 10.43 -0.81 -4.86
C LEU A 309 11.16 0.01 -5.93
N LEU A 310 12.35 0.54 -5.59
CA LEU A 310 13.18 1.39 -6.45
C LEU A 310 14.28 0.61 -7.20
N GLN A 311 14.62 -0.60 -6.77
CA GLN A 311 15.54 -1.49 -7.49
C GLN A 311 14.82 -2.30 -8.57
N SER A 312 14.80 -1.80 -9.79
CA SER A 312 14.45 -2.55 -11.01
C SER A 312 15.64 -3.38 -11.52
N ASP A 313 15.37 -4.65 -11.84
CA ASP A 313 16.21 -5.60 -12.62
C ASP A 313 17.75 -5.44 -12.59
N GLY A 314 18.30 -5.28 -11.38
CA GLY A 314 19.74 -5.35 -11.14
C GLY A 314 20.55 -4.15 -11.63
N GLN A 315 19.92 -3.01 -11.92
CA GLN A 315 20.61 -1.74 -12.08
C GLN A 315 20.83 -1.05 -10.72
N ASP A 316 21.76 -0.10 -10.66
CA ASP A 316 21.89 0.80 -9.52
C ASP A 316 20.59 1.61 -9.34
N PRO A 317 20.16 1.91 -8.10
CA PRO A 317 18.87 2.58 -7.87
C PRO A 317 18.87 3.98 -8.49
N GLU A 318 17.97 4.22 -9.44
CA GLU A 318 17.83 5.49 -10.17
C GLU A 318 17.48 6.69 -9.25
N PHE A 319 16.98 6.40 -8.04
CA PHE A 319 16.62 7.38 -7.02
C PHE A 319 17.20 6.95 -5.65
N GLU A 320 18.06 7.77 -5.05
CA GLU A 320 18.68 7.49 -3.75
C GLU A 320 17.75 7.86 -2.57
N SER A 321 16.90 8.87 -2.74
CA SER A 321 15.93 9.33 -1.72
C SER A 321 14.48 9.21 -2.20
N PRO A 322 13.50 8.91 -1.30
CA PRO A 322 12.07 9.11 -1.59
C PRO A 322 11.72 10.54 -2.02
N GLU A 323 12.55 11.54 -1.68
CA GLU A 323 12.38 12.91 -2.18
C GLU A 323 12.68 13.00 -3.70
N ASP A 324 13.66 12.25 -4.20
CA ASP A 324 14.00 12.21 -5.63
C ASP A 324 12.89 11.52 -6.44
N VAL A 325 12.25 10.51 -5.86
CA VAL A 325 11.04 9.87 -6.40
C VAL A 325 9.86 10.85 -6.45
N ALA A 326 9.69 11.68 -5.42
CA ALA A 326 8.68 12.73 -5.42
C ALA A 326 8.98 13.82 -6.48
N ARG A 327 10.26 14.20 -6.64
CA ARG A 327 10.74 15.16 -7.65
C ARG A 327 10.54 14.61 -9.08
N SER A 328 10.92 13.35 -9.34
CA SER A 328 10.73 12.72 -10.66
C SER A 328 9.25 12.47 -10.97
N LEU A 329 8.42 12.12 -9.99
CA LEU A 329 6.96 12.03 -10.15
C LEU A 329 6.35 13.41 -10.47
N VAL A 330 6.81 14.49 -9.84
CA VAL A 330 6.36 15.86 -10.16
C VAL A 330 6.81 16.26 -11.56
N GLN A 331 8.05 15.95 -11.95
CA GLN A 331 8.55 16.19 -13.30
C GLN A 331 7.74 15.41 -14.34
N ALA A 332 7.53 14.11 -14.15
CA ALA A 332 6.73 13.27 -15.04
C ALA A 332 5.25 13.70 -15.13
N ARG A 333 4.71 14.34 -14.09
CA ARG A 333 3.37 14.99 -14.12
C ARG A 333 3.39 16.29 -14.93
N ILE A 334 4.44 17.11 -14.82
CA ILE A 334 4.62 18.32 -15.64
C ILE A 334 4.82 17.96 -17.11
N GLU A 335 5.58 16.90 -17.40
CA GLU A 335 5.78 16.36 -18.74
C GLU A 335 4.51 15.74 -19.31
N ASN A 336 3.74 14.96 -18.53
CA ASN A 336 2.42 14.51 -18.98
C ASN A 336 1.45 15.68 -19.23
N ALA A 337 1.46 16.72 -18.40
CA ALA A 337 0.64 17.91 -18.63
C ALA A 337 1.07 18.66 -19.91
N SER A 338 2.37 18.78 -20.20
CA SER A 338 2.86 19.42 -21.42
C SER A 338 2.57 18.58 -22.68
N LEU A 339 2.67 17.25 -22.58
CA LEU A 339 2.29 16.32 -23.65
C LEU A 339 0.77 16.31 -23.89
N LEU A 340 -0.07 16.32 -22.85
CA LEU A 340 -1.52 16.46 -22.97
C LEU A 340 -1.91 17.81 -23.59
N ASN A 341 -1.25 18.90 -23.20
CA ASN A 341 -1.43 20.20 -23.84
C ASN A 341 -1.02 20.16 -25.33
N ARG A 342 0.10 19.52 -25.68
CA ARG A 342 0.51 19.38 -27.09
C ARG A 342 -0.47 18.50 -27.88
N ILE A 343 -0.94 17.39 -27.32
CA ILE A 343 -1.98 16.54 -27.91
C ILE A 343 -3.26 17.36 -28.11
N GLY A 344 -3.67 18.19 -27.14
CA GLY A 344 -4.80 19.11 -27.27
C GLY A 344 -4.63 20.10 -28.42
N THR A 345 -3.45 20.72 -28.56
CA THR A 345 -3.17 21.59 -29.72
C THR A 345 -3.18 20.83 -31.05
N ILE A 346 -2.63 19.62 -31.12
CA ILE A 346 -2.65 18.79 -32.34
C ILE A 346 -4.08 18.32 -32.68
N GLN A 347 -4.93 18.06 -31.67
CA GLN A 347 -6.34 17.74 -31.88
C GLN A 347 -7.14 18.95 -32.38
N ALA A 348 -6.83 20.16 -31.90
CA ALA A 348 -7.42 21.39 -32.43
C ALA A 348 -6.94 21.70 -33.87
N GLU A 349 -5.63 21.59 -34.13
CA GLU A 349 -5.04 21.68 -35.48
C GLU A 349 -5.70 20.67 -36.43
N LEU A 350 -5.91 19.42 -35.99
CA LEU A 350 -6.56 18.36 -36.76
C LEU A 350 -8.06 18.65 -37.00
N ALA A 351 -8.79 19.16 -35.99
CA ALA A 351 -10.19 19.53 -36.14
C ALA A 351 -10.37 20.65 -37.18
N GLU A 352 -9.51 21.67 -37.15
CA GLU A 352 -9.46 22.73 -38.17
C GLU A 352 -9.20 22.16 -39.57
N LYS A 353 -8.27 21.19 -39.71
CA LYS A 353 -8.02 20.55 -41.02
C LYS A 353 -9.18 19.66 -41.47
N VAL A 354 -9.90 19.01 -40.56
CA VAL A 354 -11.10 18.23 -40.88
C VAL A 354 -12.26 19.14 -41.32
N GLU A 355 -12.48 20.27 -40.65
CA GLU A 355 -13.47 21.27 -41.08
C GLU A 355 -13.11 21.87 -42.44
N LEU A 356 -11.83 22.20 -42.66
CA LEU A 356 -11.34 22.67 -43.97
C LEU A 356 -11.57 21.62 -45.07
N VAL A 357 -11.22 20.35 -44.84
CA VAL A 357 -11.50 19.26 -45.77
C VAL A 357 -12.99 19.12 -46.05
N GLN A 358 -13.85 19.15 -45.03
CA GLN A 358 -15.30 19.10 -45.22
C GLN A 358 -15.81 20.28 -46.06
N SER A 359 -15.30 21.49 -45.83
CA SER A 359 -15.66 22.67 -46.64
C SER A 359 -15.28 22.47 -48.12
N LEU A 360 -14.06 22.01 -48.39
CA LEU A 360 -13.56 21.70 -49.74
C LEU A 360 -14.33 20.52 -50.38
N GLU A 361 -14.75 19.52 -49.61
CA GLU A 361 -15.63 18.44 -50.09
C GLU A 361 -17.02 18.97 -50.45
N THR A 362 -17.60 19.89 -49.66
CA THR A 362 -18.89 20.51 -50.00
C THR A 362 -18.80 21.39 -51.25
N GLU A 363 -17.71 22.13 -51.44
CA GLU A 363 -17.42 22.93 -52.64
C GLU A 363 -17.18 22.04 -53.86
N ASN A 364 -16.38 20.98 -53.74
CA ASN A 364 -16.22 19.98 -54.80
C ASN A 364 -17.58 19.35 -55.15
N SER A 365 -18.45 19.10 -54.15
CA SER A 365 -19.82 18.63 -54.39
C SER A 365 -20.71 19.65 -55.11
N SER A 366 -20.55 20.97 -54.88
CA SER A 366 -21.32 22.02 -55.55
C SER A 366 -20.83 22.22 -56.98
N LEU A 367 -19.51 22.28 -57.20
CA LEU A 367 -18.88 22.31 -58.52
C LEU A 367 -19.24 21.06 -59.34
N GLN A 368 -19.32 19.87 -58.74
CA GLN A 368 -19.83 18.67 -59.41
C GLN A 368 -21.33 18.78 -59.75
N LYS A 369 -22.16 19.36 -58.87
CA LYS A 369 -23.59 19.65 -59.16
C LYS A 369 -23.74 20.68 -60.29
N GLU A 370 -22.80 21.60 -60.46
CA GLU A 370 -22.80 22.58 -61.55
C GLU A 370 -22.27 21.99 -62.87
N MET A 371 -21.16 21.25 -62.83
CA MET A 371 -20.65 20.49 -63.98
C MET A 371 -21.68 19.48 -64.50
N THR A 372 -22.46 18.84 -63.63
CA THR A 372 -23.56 17.94 -64.06
C THR A 372 -24.76 18.70 -64.62
N LYS A 373 -25.14 19.87 -64.09
CA LYS A 373 -26.15 20.76 -64.72
C LYS A 373 -25.71 21.22 -66.11
N LEU A 374 -24.45 21.67 -66.25
CA LEU A 374 -23.89 22.14 -67.53
C LEU A 374 -23.80 21.00 -68.55
N ARG A 375 -23.34 19.81 -68.14
CA ARG A 375 -23.35 18.61 -68.99
C ARG A 375 -24.77 18.21 -69.40
N ALA A 376 -25.75 18.25 -68.50
CA ALA A 376 -27.15 17.94 -68.82
C ALA A 376 -27.76 18.96 -69.81
N GLY A 377 -27.43 20.25 -69.67
CA GLY A 377 -27.82 21.29 -70.62
C GLY A 377 -27.16 21.14 -72.01
N GLY A 378 -25.99 20.52 -72.09
CA GLY A 378 -25.23 20.35 -73.33
C GLY A 378 -25.58 19.11 -74.17
N THR A 379 -26.37 18.15 -73.68
CA THR A 379 -26.48 16.80 -74.29
C THR A 379 -27.82 16.46 -74.95
N ALA A 380 -28.22 17.20 -75.98
CA ALA A 380 -29.33 16.81 -76.85
C ALA A 380 -29.02 15.59 -77.76
N GLY A 381 -27.75 15.18 -77.88
CA GLY A 381 -27.30 14.16 -78.85
C GLY A 381 -27.30 12.69 -78.39
N ASN A 382 -27.42 12.40 -77.09
CA ASN A 382 -27.04 11.07 -76.54
C ASN A 382 -27.99 9.90 -76.87
N GLY A 383 -29.07 10.11 -77.64
CA GLY A 383 -29.99 9.04 -78.06
C GLY A 383 -29.39 8.01 -79.04
N PHE A 384 -28.30 8.35 -79.72
CA PHE A 384 -27.68 7.48 -80.74
C PHE A 384 -26.85 6.33 -80.11
N ASP A 385 -26.11 6.66 -79.06
CA ASP A 385 -25.16 5.79 -78.37
C ASP A 385 -25.80 4.53 -77.75
N ALA A 386 -27.02 4.66 -77.23
CA ALA A 386 -27.79 3.55 -76.67
C ALA A 386 -28.21 2.52 -77.74
N ARG A 387 -28.46 2.99 -78.98
CA ARG A 387 -28.79 2.12 -80.13
C ARG A 387 -27.55 1.46 -80.72
N ALA A 388 -26.39 2.14 -80.67
CA ALA A 388 -25.11 1.54 -81.04
C ALA A 388 -24.73 0.37 -80.11
N LYS A 389 -24.85 0.57 -78.77
CA LYS A 389 -24.50 -0.45 -77.76
C LYS A 389 -25.39 -1.69 -77.85
N THR A 390 -26.72 -1.51 -77.92
CA THR A 390 -27.66 -2.64 -78.06
C THR A 390 -27.52 -3.40 -79.38
N ARG A 391 -26.96 -2.80 -80.44
CA ARG A 391 -26.55 -3.50 -81.67
C ARG A 391 -25.29 -4.33 -81.46
N LEU A 392 -24.25 -3.76 -80.82
CA LEU A 392 -23.00 -4.45 -80.52
C LEU A 392 -23.20 -5.63 -79.55
N GLU A 393 -24.08 -5.49 -78.56
CA GLU A 393 -24.45 -6.56 -77.63
C GLU A 393 -25.10 -7.76 -78.35
N ARG A 394 -25.96 -7.50 -79.36
CA ARG A 394 -26.54 -8.56 -80.20
C ARG A 394 -25.52 -9.21 -81.14
N GLN A 395 -24.55 -8.45 -81.64
CA GLN A 395 -23.45 -9.03 -82.41
C GLN A 395 -22.55 -9.91 -81.54
N ARG A 396 -22.29 -9.49 -80.29
CA ARG A 396 -21.54 -10.29 -79.30
C ARG A 396 -22.25 -11.59 -78.95
N THR A 397 -23.57 -11.60 -78.72
CA THR A 397 -24.29 -12.85 -78.39
C THR A 397 -24.42 -13.81 -79.56
N LEU A 398 -24.46 -13.31 -80.81
CA LEU A 398 -24.37 -14.16 -82.00
C LEU A 398 -22.96 -14.78 -82.13
N ALA A 399 -21.90 -13.98 -82.02
CA ALA A 399 -20.52 -14.48 -82.08
C ALA A 399 -20.19 -15.50 -80.96
N ILE A 400 -20.76 -15.33 -79.75
CA ILE A 400 -20.62 -16.32 -78.67
C ILE A 400 -21.26 -17.65 -79.08
N ARG A 401 -22.48 -17.65 -79.65
CA ARG A 401 -23.15 -18.87 -80.11
C ARG A 401 -22.46 -19.53 -81.31
N GLU A 402 -21.83 -18.73 -82.18
CA GLU A 402 -21.00 -19.24 -83.27
C GLU A 402 -19.73 -19.92 -82.73
N VAL A 403 -19.07 -19.33 -81.73
CA VAL A 403 -17.95 -19.97 -81.02
C VAL A 403 -18.38 -21.22 -80.24
N GLU A 404 -19.56 -21.23 -79.62
CA GLU A 404 -20.13 -22.42 -78.97
C GLU A 404 -20.43 -23.54 -79.98
N TYR A 405 -20.97 -23.20 -81.15
CA TYR A 405 -21.25 -24.15 -82.24
C TYR A 405 -19.96 -24.71 -82.85
N LEU A 406 -18.97 -23.85 -83.15
CA LEU A 406 -17.66 -24.28 -83.66
C LEU A 406 -16.90 -25.14 -82.63
N ARG A 407 -17.02 -24.84 -81.33
CA ARG A 407 -16.48 -25.70 -80.25
C ARG A 407 -17.21 -27.03 -80.15
N ALA A 408 -18.52 -27.07 -80.41
CA ALA A 408 -19.26 -28.32 -80.47
C ALA A 408 -18.85 -29.16 -81.69
N GLN A 409 -18.62 -28.53 -82.86
CA GLN A 409 -18.11 -29.20 -84.06
C GLN A 409 -16.69 -29.72 -83.88
N LEU A 410 -15.77 -28.91 -83.34
CA LEU A 410 -14.43 -29.37 -82.99
C LEU A 410 -14.51 -30.55 -82.02
N LYS A 411 -15.33 -30.47 -80.96
CA LYS A 411 -15.51 -31.58 -80.02
C LYS A 411 -16.10 -32.84 -80.66
N THR A 412 -16.95 -32.73 -81.69
CA THR A 412 -17.37 -33.92 -82.46
C THR A 412 -16.23 -34.49 -83.30
N PHE A 413 -15.42 -33.64 -83.95
CA PHE A 413 -14.23 -34.09 -84.67
C PHE A 413 -13.19 -34.71 -83.74
N ASP A 414 -12.96 -34.16 -82.54
CA ASP A 414 -12.09 -34.74 -81.51
C ASP A 414 -12.57 -36.16 -81.14
N THR A 415 -13.89 -36.37 -81.00
CA THR A 415 -14.46 -37.71 -80.72
C THR A 415 -14.45 -38.65 -81.93
N GLU A 416 -14.50 -38.14 -83.17
CA GLU A 416 -14.42 -38.93 -84.40
C GLU A 416 -12.96 -39.33 -84.70
N GLU A 417 -12.00 -38.42 -84.56
CA GLU A 417 -10.55 -38.69 -84.64
C GLU A 417 -10.14 -39.71 -83.56
N SER A 418 -10.61 -39.52 -82.32
CA SER A 418 -10.42 -40.46 -81.18
C SER A 418 -11.14 -41.81 -81.32
N THR A 419 -12.02 -42.01 -82.31
CA THR A 419 -12.71 -43.30 -82.52
C THR A 419 -12.37 -43.97 -83.86
N MET A 420 -11.75 -43.25 -84.81
CA MET A 420 -11.30 -43.81 -86.09
C MET A 420 -9.79 -44.08 -86.14
N ASN A 421 -8.96 -43.33 -85.41
CA ASN A 421 -7.49 -43.37 -85.55
C ASN A 421 -6.78 -44.04 -84.36
N ALA A 422 -7.22 -45.23 -83.94
CA ALA A 422 -6.68 -45.92 -82.76
C ALA A 422 -5.22 -46.43 -82.89
N ASP A 423 -4.69 -46.55 -84.12
CA ASP A 423 -3.44 -47.28 -84.39
C ASP A 423 -2.21 -46.40 -84.74
N GLU A 424 -2.34 -45.07 -84.87
CA GLU A 424 -1.21 -44.16 -85.20
C GLU A 424 -0.65 -43.40 -83.97
N THR A 425 -0.20 -44.17 -82.97
CA THR A 425 0.33 -43.70 -81.66
C THR A 425 1.67 -42.93 -81.70
N THR A 426 1.97 -42.23 -82.80
CA THR A 426 3.18 -41.38 -82.97
C THR A 426 2.86 -39.91 -83.22
N TYR A 427 1.62 -39.56 -83.63
CA TYR A 427 1.27 -38.17 -83.95
C TYR A 427 0.87 -37.35 -82.71
N ASP A 428 0.27 -38.01 -81.70
CA ASP A 428 -0.23 -37.35 -80.48
C ASP A 428 0.86 -36.66 -79.66
N GLN A 429 2.08 -37.21 -79.57
CA GLN A 429 3.14 -36.58 -78.77
C GLN A 429 3.63 -35.26 -79.39
N GLN A 430 3.76 -35.19 -80.72
CA GLN A 430 4.14 -33.92 -81.37
C GLN A 430 2.98 -32.91 -81.36
N LYS A 431 1.73 -33.37 -81.45
CA LYS A 431 0.55 -32.53 -81.18
C LYS A 431 0.53 -32.04 -79.72
N SER A 432 0.76 -32.90 -78.73
CA SER A 432 0.72 -32.54 -77.31
C SER A 432 1.84 -31.58 -76.91
N ASP A 433 3.05 -31.78 -77.44
CA ASP A 433 4.18 -30.88 -77.18
C ASP A 433 3.96 -29.51 -77.85
N HIS A 434 3.34 -29.48 -79.04
CA HIS A 434 2.94 -28.23 -79.68
C HIS A 434 1.81 -27.53 -78.93
N ILE A 435 0.81 -28.28 -78.43
CA ILE A 435 -0.27 -27.75 -77.58
C ILE A 435 0.31 -27.22 -76.27
N ALA A 436 1.19 -27.95 -75.58
CA ALA A 436 1.85 -27.51 -74.36
C ALA A 436 2.72 -26.25 -74.59
N HIS A 437 3.39 -26.14 -75.75
CA HIS A 437 4.12 -24.92 -76.11
C HIS A 437 3.17 -23.74 -76.40
N LEU A 438 2.04 -23.97 -77.08
CA LEU A 438 1.00 -22.96 -77.28
C LEU A 438 0.29 -22.58 -75.96
N GLU A 439 0.16 -23.49 -75.00
CA GLU A 439 -0.34 -23.22 -73.66
C GLU A 439 0.69 -22.45 -72.82
N SER A 440 1.99 -22.71 -72.97
CA SER A 440 3.07 -21.87 -72.42
C SER A 440 2.95 -20.45 -72.98
N LEU A 441 2.90 -20.29 -74.31
CA LEU A 441 2.73 -19.00 -74.98
C LEU A 441 1.43 -18.29 -74.60
N LEU A 442 0.32 -19.02 -74.39
CA LEU A 442 -0.93 -18.46 -73.87
C LEU A 442 -0.85 -18.13 -72.38
N SER A 443 0.00 -18.79 -71.59
CA SER A 443 0.26 -18.45 -70.19
C SER A 443 1.15 -17.20 -70.09
N GLU A 444 2.20 -17.13 -70.92
CA GLU A 444 3.08 -15.98 -71.09
C GLU A 444 2.27 -14.77 -71.57
N HIS A 445 1.46 -14.90 -72.62
CA HIS A 445 0.57 -13.82 -73.06
C HIS A 445 -0.54 -13.48 -72.04
N ARG A 446 -0.96 -14.41 -71.16
CA ARG A 446 -1.87 -14.07 -70.03
C ARG A 446 -1.14 -13.33 -68.92
N GLU A 447 0.10 -13.68 -68.63
CA GLU A 447 0.96 -12.94 -67.70
C GLU A 447 1.35 -11.58 -68.27
N GLU A 448 1.66 -11.47 -69.55
CA GLU A 448 1.89 -10.19 -70.24
C GLU A 448 0.61 -9.36 -70.26
N LEU A 449 -0.55 -9.94 -70.54
CA LEU A 449 -1.83 -9.23 -70.38
C LEU A 449 -2.09 -8.84 -68.92
N HIS A 450 -1.68 -9.63 -67.92
CA HIS A 450 -1.81 -9.26 -66.51
C HIS A 450 -0.81 -8.16 -66.11
N LYS A 451 0.43 -8.21 -66.60
CA LYS A 451 1.48 -7.20 -66.42
C LYS A 451 1.08 -5.90 -67.11
N LEU A 452 0.59 -5.95 -68.35
CA LEU A 452 0.01 -4.82 -69.08
C LEU A 452 -1.30 -4.33 -68.47
N HIS A 453 -2.11 -5.17 -67.83
CA HIS A 453 -3.32 -4.72 -67.11
C HIS A 453 -2.97 -4.11 -65.75
N GLU A 454 -1.93 -4.60 -65.08
CA GLU A 454 -1.33 -3.96 -63.91
C GLU A 454 -0.69 -2.63 -64.28
N GLU A 455 0.08 -2.57 -65.37
CA GLU A 455 0.70 -1.36 -65.91
C GLU A 455 -0.34 -0.38 -66.43
N LEU A 456 -1.42 -0.84 -67.06
CA LEU A 456 -2.60 0.00 -67.33
C LEU A 456 -3.29 0.45 -66.04
N SER A 457 -3.36 -0.38 -64.98
CA SER A 457 -3.89 0.08 -63.69
C SER A 457 -2.97 1.09 -63.00
N LYS A 458 -1.65 0.97 -63.20
CA LYS A 458 -0.61 1.88 -62.68
C LYS A 458 -0.61 3.18 -63.50
N GLN A 459 -0.78 3.10 -64.82
CA GLN A 459 -0.97 4.25 -65.71
C GLN A 459 -2.34 4.92 -65.53
N GLU A 460 -3.42 4.18 -65.24
CA GLU A 460 -4.70 4.76 -64.81
C GLU A 460 -4.48 5.52 -63.49
N LYS A 461 -3.85 4.90 -62.48
CA LYS A 461 -3.51 5.57 -61.21
C LYS A 461 -2.61 6.80 -61.39
N MET A 462 -1.64 6.77 -62.31
CA MET A 462 -0.77 7.92 -62.63
C MET A 462 -1.48 8.98 -63.51
N SER A 463 -2.45 8.59 -64.34
CA SER A 463 -3.30 9.53 -65.10
C SER A 463 -4.43 10.13 -64.26
N VAL A 464 -4.76 9.52 -63.12
CA VAL A 464 -5.73 10.04 -62.14
C VAL A 464 -5.19 11.28 -61.41
N GLU A 465 -3.88 11.54 -61.43
CA GLU A 465 -3.33 12.85 -61.05
C GLU A 465 -3.55 13.94 -62.14
N ASN A 466 -4.01 13.58 -63.34
CA ASN A 466 -4.24 14.52 -64.46
C ASN A 466 -5.50 14.21 -65.30
N ALA A 467 -6.69 14.40 -64.73
CA ALA A 467 -7.93 14.91 -65.38
C ALA A 467 -9.23 14.49 -64.64
N ASN A 468 -10.13 15.45 -64.42
CA ASN A 468 -11.41 15.25 -63.73
C ASN A 468 -12.45 14.41 -64.53
N ALA A 469 -12.57 13.10 -64.27
CA ALA A 469 -13.77 12.33 -64.66
C ALA A 469 -13.97 10.98 -63.91
N PRO A 470 -14.84 10.88 -62.88
CA PRO A 470 -15.22 9.60 -62.31
C PRO A 470 -16.31 8.87 -63.13
N ARG A 471 -15.93 7.76 -63.77
CA ARG A 471 -16.74 6.53 -63.76
C ARG A 471 -16.14 5.61 -62.69
N GLY A 472 -16.89 4.74 -62.02
CA GLY A 472 -18.31 4.43 -62.17
C GLY A 472 -18.67 3.19 -61.36
N ILE A 473 -18.24 3.16 -60.10
CA ILE A 473 -18.33 1.99 -59.22
C ILE A 473 -19.80 1.71 -58.86
N LYS A 474 -20.14 0.43 -58.77
CA LYS A 474 -21.51 -0.04 -58.50
C LYS A 474 -21.92 0.32 -57.06
N ARG A 475 -23.13 0.86 -56.89
CA ARG A 475 -23.72 1.08 -55.56
C ARG A 475 -23.93 -0.26 -54.84
N PRO A 476 -23.70 -0.34 -53.51
CA PRO A 476 -24.43 -1.30 -52.67
C PRO A 476 -25.94 -0.95 -52.67
N LEU A 477 -26.77 -1.88 -52.22
CA LEU A 477 -28.22 -1.66 -52.16
C LEU A 477 -28.60 -0.76 -50.99
N SER A 478 -29.73 -0.04 -51.13
CA SER A 478 -30.57 0.49 -50.03
C SER A 478 -29.92 1.40 -48.96
N PRO A 479 -30.31 2.69 -48.88
CA PRO A 479 -29.90 3.56 -47.78
C PRO A 479 -30.28 3.02 -46.39
N ALA A 480 -31.44 2.35 -46.26
CA ALA A 480 -31.92 1.85 -44.97
C ALA A 480 -31.05 0.70 -44.42
N ASP A 481 -30.50 -0.15 -45.30
CA ASP A 481 -29.57 -1.20 -44.89
C ASP A 481 -28.20 -0.58 -44.51
N SER A 482 -27.75 0.44 -45.25
CA SER A 482 -26.52 1.19 -44.92
C SER A 482 -26.60 1.88 -43.55
N ASP A 483 -27.74 2.45 -43.18
CA ASP A 483 -27.89 3.12 -41.87
C ASP A 483 -27.92 2.10 -40.72
N ALA A 484 -28.60 0.96 -40.90
CA ALA A 484 -28.58 -0.14 -39.92
C ALA A 484 -27.19 -0.79 -39.78
N GLU A 485 -26.43 -0.90 -40.87
CA GLU A 485 -25.02 -1.32 -40.84
C GLU A 485 -24.14 -0.28 -40.13
N ASN A 486 -24.34 1.01 -40.39
CA ASN A 486 -23.63 2.11 -39.72
C ASN A 486 -23.89 2.11 -38.20
N GLU A 487 -25.14 1.94 -37.75
CA GLU A 487 -25.46 1.81 -36.32
C GLU A 487 -24.81 0.58 -35.70
N ARG A 488 -24.85 -0.57 -36.39
CA ARG A 488 -24.20 -1.81 -35.93
C ARG A 488 -22.69 -1.64 -35.83
N LEU A 489 -22.05 -0.97 -36.79
CA LEU A 489 -20.63 -0.64 -36.78
C LEU A 489 -20.29 0.36 -35.65
N ALA A 490 -21.14 1.35 -35.38
CA ALA A 490 -20.96 2.28 -34.26
C ALA A 490 -21.06 1.55 -32.90
N VAL A 491 -22.02 0.63 -32.73
CA VAL A 491 -22.15 -0.20 -31.53
C VAL A 491 -20.95 -1.16 -31.38
N LEU A 492 -20.48 -1.76 -32.47
CA LEU A 492 -19.28 -2.62 -32.45
C LEU A 492 -18.01 -1.83 -32.16
N SER A 493 -17.87 -0.62 -32.69
CA SER A 493 -16.75 0.29 -32.42
C SER A 493 -16.71 0.72 -30.95
N ARG A 494 -17.86 1.13 -30.38
CA ARG A 494 -17.98 1.41 -28.94
C ARG A 494 -17.63 0.19 -28.08
N LYS A 495 -18.09 -1.00 -28.46
CA LYS A 495 -17.74 -2.26 -27.76
C LYS A 495 -16.26 -2.59 -27.89
N ASN A 496 -15.64 -2.39 -29.05
CA ASN A 496 -14.22 -2.63 -29.27
C ASN A 496 -13.38 -1.70 -28.38
N ARG A 497 -13.71 -0.39 -28.34
CA ARG A 497 -13.07 0.56 -27.42
C ARG A 497 -13.25 0.17 -25.95
N ILE A 498 -14.44 -0.22 -25.52
CA ILE A 498 -14.67 -0.69 -24.14
C ILE A 498 -13.85 -1.97 -23.83
N LEU A 499 -13.67 -2.86 -24.81
CA LEU A 499 -12.81 -4.05 -24.67
C LEU A 499 -11.32 -3.67 -24.61
N GLN A 500 -10.87 -2.68 -25.37
CA GLN A 500 -9.50 -2.13 -25.27
C GLN A 500 -9.26 -1.44 -23.93
N ASP A 501 -10.23 -0.64 -23.46
CA ASP A 501 -10.21 0.02 -22.15
C ASP A 501 -10.27 -0.98 -20.97
N ASN A 502 -10.77 -2.20 -21.20
CA ASN A 502 -10.79 -3.27 -20.19
C ASN A 502 -9.56 -4.17 -20.28
N LEU A 503 -9.04 -4.42 -21.49
CA LEU A 503 -7.81 -5.17 -21.75
C LEU A 503 -6.61 -4.43 -21.14
N SER A 504 -6.46 -3.14 -21.41
CA SER A 504 -5.40 -2.31 -20.82
C SER A 504 -5.46 -2.25 -19.27
N LYS A 505 -6.65 -2.21 -18.66
CA LYS A 505 -6.82 -2.32 -17.20
C LYS A 505 -6.47 -3.72 -16.66
N ALA A 506 -6.72 -4.76 -17.42
CA ALA A 506 -6.34 -6.13 -17.06
C ALA A 506 -4.83 -6.33 -17.19
N GLU A 507 -4.19 -5.79 -18.23
CA GLU A 507 -2.75 -5.76 -18.40
C GLU A 507 -2.07 -5.00 -17.25
N GLN A 508 -2.54 -3.80 -16.90
CA GLN A 508 -2.05 -3.03 -15.75
C GLN A 508 -2.20 -3.77 -14.42
N SER A 509 -3.33 -4.45 -14.18
CA SER A 509 -3.51 -5.20 -12.92
C SER A 509 -2.68 -6.49 -12.88
N ILE A 510 -2.45 -7.14 -14.03
CA ILE A 510 -1.48 -8.24 -14.14
C ILE A 510 -0.05 -7.73 -13.87
N GLU A 511 0.33 -6.60 -14.45
CA GLU A 511 1.69 -6.01 -14.32
C GLU A 511 2.00 -5.59 -12.87
N LEU A 512 1.01 -5.05 -12.15
CA LEU A 512 1.10 -4.77 -10.72
C LEU A 512 1.20 -6.08 -9.90
N LEU A 513 0.34 -7.07 -10.17
CA LEU A 513 0.38 -8.35 -9.48
C LEU A 513 1.69 -9.13 -9.74
N THR A 514 2.30 -9.02 -10.93
CA THR A 514 3.63 -9.61 -11.17
C THR A 514 4.70 -8.92 -10.33
N ARG A 515 4.70 -7.58 -10.24
CA ARG A 515 5.63 -6.84 -9.37
C ARG A 515 5.44 -7.16 -7.89
N GLU A 516 4.20 -7.28 -7.40
CA GLU A 516 3.91 -7.72 -6.02
C GLU A 516 4.41 -9.15 -5.77
N VAL A 517 4.20 -10.05 -6.72
CA VAL A 517 4.68 -11.44 -6.68
C VAL A 517 6.22 -11.49 -6.75
N GLU A 518 6.88 -10.57 -7.44
CA GLU A 518 8.34 -10.47 -7.53
C GLU A 518 8.97 -9.84 -6.28
N ALA A 519 8.38 -8.78 -5.73
CA ALA A 519 8.76 -8.20 -4.44
C ALA A 519 8.54 -9.18 -3.27
N THR A 520 7.46 -9.95 -3.27
CA THR A 520 7.26 -10.99 -2.25
C THR A 520 8.19 -12.20 -2.47
N LYS A 521 8.54 -12.56 -3.71
CA LYS A 521 9.61 -13.53 -4.00
C LYS A 521 10.98 -13.02 -3.55
N SER A 522 11.33 -11.74 -3.75
CA SER A 522 12.61 -11.16 -3.33
C SER A 522 12.70 -11.01 -1.82
N HIS A 523 11.62 -10.62 -1.15
CA HIS A 523 11.53 -10.64 0.31
C HIS A 523 11.67 -12.07 0.85
N LEU A 524 10.97 -13.07 0.27
CA LEU A 524 11.13 -14.47 0.65
C LEU A 524 12.51 -15.06 0.28
N SER A 525 13.21 -14.53 -0.74
CA SER A 525 14.56 -15.00 -1.10
C SER A 525 15.62 -14.38 -0.19
N THR A 526 15.48 -13.11 0.19
CA THR A 526 16.34 -12.44 1.18
C THR A 526 16.12 -13.01 2.58
N LEU A 527 14.89 -13.28 3.00
CA LEU A 527 14.59 -13.98 4.25
C LEU A 527 15.19 -15.41 4.25
N ARG A 528 15.19 -16.11 3.10
CA ARG A 528 15.87 -17.41 2.93
C ARG A 528 17.39 -17.32 2.84
N ALA A 529 17.93 -16.19 2.38
CA ALA A 529 19.37 -15.93 2.35
C ALA A 529 19.90 -15.55 3.73
N GLN A 530 19.10 -14.84 4.53
CA GLN A 530 19.30 -14.69 5.98
C GLN A 530 19.21 -16.07 6.66
N SER A 531 18.21 -16.90 6.31
CA SER A 531 18.12 -18.30 6.72
C SER A 531 19.07 -19.26 5.97
N ARG A 532 20.16 -18.75 5.38
CA ARG A 532 21.34 -19.58 5.02
C ARG A 532 22.00 -20.13 6.28
N THR A 533 21.73 -19.52 7.44
CA THR A 533 21.70 -20.20 8.73
C THR A 533 20.45 -21.09 8.82
N ARG A 534 20.61 -22.41 8.68
CA ARG A 534 19.50 -23.35 8.92
C ARG A 534 19.15 -23.34 10.41
N ILE A 535 18.03 -22.71 10.77
CA ILE A 535 17.50 -22.74 12.14
C ILE A 535 17.13 -24.18 12.46
N LEU A 536 17.94 -24.83 13.30
CA LEU A 536 17.73 -26.17 13.82
C LEU A 536 17.21 -26.06 15.26
N GLU A 537 15.92 -26.30 15.46
CA GLU A 537 15.39 -26.56 16.79
C GLU A 537 15.51 -28.04 17.17
N LEU A 538 15.63 -28.31 18.47
CA LEU A 538 15.46 -29.65 19.00
C LEU A 538 13.98 -30.01 18.99
N ARG A 539 13.61 -31.19 18.48
CA ARG A 539 12.23 -31.70 18.55
C ARG A 539 11.70 -31.80 19.99
N SER A 540 12.61 -31.96 20.95
CA SER A 540 12.38 -31.75 22.38
C SER A 540 13.04 -30.41 22.79
N ASN A 541 12.39 -29.29 22.45
CA ASN A 541 12.76 -27.98 22.99
C ASN A 541 11.91 -27.67 24.25
N PRO A 542 12.35 -26.77 25.15
CA PRO A 542 11.62 -26.47 26.39
C PRO A 542 10.20 -25.92 26.16
N THR A 543 9.96 -25.25 25.03
CA THR A 543 8.65 -24.71 24.65
C THR A 543 7.66 -25.84 24.33
N ALA A 544 8.08 -26.83 23.54
CA ALA A 544 7.30 -28.01 23.19
C ALA A 544 7.10 -28.96 24.40
N GLU A 545 8.07 -29.03 25.32
CA GLU A 545 7.88 -29.72 26.60
C GLU A 545 6.86 -28.99 27.49
N ALA A 546 6.92 -27.67 27.59
CA ALA A 546 5.93 -26.88 28.32
C ALA A 546 4.54 -26.93 27.67
N GLU A 547 4.45 -26.95 26.33
CA GLU A 547 3.20 -27.18 25.60
C GLU A 547 2.66 -28.58 25.87
N LYS A 548 3.49 -29.62 25.76
CA LYS A 548 3.09 -31.00 26.06
C LYS A 548 2.59 -31.16 27.49
N VAL A 549 3.22 -30.50 28.47
CA VAL A 549 2.73 -30.46 29.85
C VAL A 549 1.36 -29.77 29.92
N LYS A 550 1.20 -28.58 29.34
CA LYS A 550 -0.09 -27.85 29.28
C LYS A 550 -1.20 -28.65 28.59
N LEU A 551 -0.90 -29.33 27.49
CA LEU A 551 -1.86 -30.18 26.79
C LEU A 551 -2.22 -31.42 27.64
N SER A 552 -1.26 -31.99 28.37
CA SER A 552 -1.53 -33.13 29.28
C SER A 552 -2.37 -32.72 30.49
N THR A 553 -2.09 -31.59 31.14
CA THR A 553 -2.94 -31.08 32.24
C THR A 553 -4.32 -30.70 31.75
N LEU A 554 -4.44 -30.03 30.60
CA LEU A 554 -5.75 -29.75 29.98
C LEU A 554 -6.50 -31.01 29.54
N ALA A 555 -5.82 -32.13 29.24
CA ALA A 555 -6.46 -33.41 28.97
C ALA A 555 -6.98 -34.06 30.26
N VAL A 556 -6.15 -34.14 31.31
CA VAL A 556 -6.52 -34.68 32.63
C VAL A 556 -7.67 -33.87 33.24
N LEU A 557 -7.56 -32.53 33.29
CA LEU A 557 -8.63 -31.66 33.82
C LEU A 557 -9.94 -31.79 33.02
N ARG A 558 -9.89 -32.06 31.71
CA ARG A 558 -11.09 -32.32 30.89
C ARG A 558 -11.67 -33.72 31.12
N ALA A 559 -10.86 -34.72 31.44
CA ALA A 559 -11.32 -36.03 31.90
C ALA A 559 -11.97 -35.91 33.29
N GLU A 560 -11.29 -35.27 34.23
CA GLU A 560 -11.76 -34.98 35.59
C GLU A 560 -13.11 -34.25 35.59
N ASN A 561 -13.28 -33.20 34.79
CA ASN A 561 -14.56 -32.52 34.64
C ASN A 561 -15.65 -33.41 34.03
N ARG A 562 -15.32 -34.32 33.09
CA ARG A 562 -16.29 -35.26 32.52
C ARG A 562 -16.73 -36.31 33.54
N ASP A 563 -15.80 -36.85 34.31
CA ASP A 563 -16.05 -37.87 35.33
C ASP A 563 -16.85 -37.29 36.50
N LEU A 564 -16.51 -36.09 36.97
CA LEU A 564 -17.27 -35.37 38.00
C LEU A 564 -18.68 -35.01 37.50
N LEU A 565 -18.83 -34.53 36.26
CA LEU A 565 -20.16 -34.31 35.66
C LEU A 565 -20.95 -35.61 35.48
N ALA A 566 -20.29 -36.74 35.21
CA ALA A 566 -20.93 -38.05 35.15
C ALA A 566 -21.38 -38.53 36.53
N GLN A 567 -20.60 -38.30 37.59
CA GLN A 567 -21.00 -38.58 38.97
C GLN A 567 -22.19 -37.72 39.41
N ILE A 568 -22.17 -36.40 39.15
CA ILE A 568 -23.28 -35.49 39.47
C ILE A 568 -24.56 -35.89 38.73
N ARG A 569 -24.46 -36.28 37.44
CA ARG A 569 -25.61 -36.77 36.66
C ARG A 569 -26.11 -38.15 37.12
N ASN A 570 -25.24 -38.98 37.71
CA ASN A 570 -25.56 -40.30 38.25
C ASN A 570 -25.85 -40.24 39.76
N GLU A 571 -26.65 -39.27 40.18
CA GLU A 571 -27.03 -38.87 41.56
C GLU A 571 -27.68 -39.96 42.45
N ARG A 572 -27.67 -41.24 42.02
CA ARG A 572 -28.30 -42.39 42.68
C ARG A 572 -27.30 -43.45 43.18
N SER A 573 -26.00 -43.33 42.90
CA SER A 573 -24.99 -44.23 43.50
C SER A 573 -24.55 -43.72 44.87
N SER A 574 -25.04 -44.35 45.95
CA SER A 574 -24.81 -43.95 47.36
C SER A 574 -23.38 -44.20 47.90
N ALA A 575 -22.39 -44.38 47.04
CA ALA A 575 -21.00 -44.61 47.40
C ALA A 575 -20.13 -43.38 47.09
N LYS A 576 -19.47 -42.81 48.12
CA LYS A 576 -18.47 -41.74 47.95
C LYS A 576 -17.18 -42.31 47.36
N VAL A 577 -17.12 -42.44 46.02
CA VAL A 577 -15.94 -42.92 45.29
C VAL A 577 -15.25 -41.75 44.59
N VAL A 578 -13.96 -41.59 44.86
CA VAL A 578 -13.11 -40.56 44.23
C VAL A 578 -12.77 -40.99 42.80
N PRO A 579 -13.01 -40.17 41.75
CA PRO A 579 -12.64 -40.53 40.37
C PRO A 579 -11.14 -40.66 40.20
N LEU A 580 -10.68 -41.64 39.41
CA LEU A 580 -9.25 -41.84 39.13
C LEU A 580 -8.61 -40.59 38.49
N ALA A 581 -9.33 -39.87 37.62
CA ALA A 581 -8.85 -38.62 37.05
C ALA A 581 -8.54 -37.53 38.11
N THR A 582 -9.29 -37.46 39.22
CA THR A 582 -8.98 -36.52 40.33
C THR A 582 -7.70 -36.94 41.08
N LEU A 583 -7.40 -38.24 41.13
CA LEU A 583 -6.17 -38.76 41.73
C LEU A 583 -4.97 -38.48 40.81
N GLU A 584 -5.08 -38.74 39.51
CA GLU A 584 -4.05 -38.39 38.52
C GLU A 584 -3.74 -36.89 38.50
N SER A 585 -4.78 -36.05 38.62
CA SER A 585 -4.69 -34.59 38.77
C SER A 585 -3.87 -34.19 40.01
N LYS A 586 -4.14 -34.82 41.17
CA LYS A 586 -3.39 -34.59 42.41
C LYS A 586 -1.97 -35.15 42.39
N GLU A 587 -1.73 -36.28 41.74
CA GLU A 587 -0.35 -36.77 41.54
C GLU A 587 0.47 -35.85 40.63
N LEU A 588 -0.15 -35.21 39.64
CA LEU A 588 0.53 -34.24 38.78
C LEU A 588 0.93 -32.99 39.57
N GLU A 589 0.04 -32.46 40.40
CA GLU A 589 0.32 -31.35 41.33
C GLU A 589 1.45 -31.70 42.33
N LEU A 590 1.48 -32.92 42.87
CA LEU A 590 2.58 -33.39 43.72
C LEU A 590 3.92 -33.42 42.97
N ARG A 591 3.96 -33.98 41.75
CA ARG A 591 5.18 -34.00 40.90
C ARG A 591 5.64 -32.60 40.50
N GLU A 592 4.74 -31.63 40.39
CA GLU A 592 5.09 -30.23 40.16
C GLU A 592 5.69 -29.60 41.43
N MET A 593 5.07 -29.81 42.59
CA MET A 593 5.60 -29.35 43.88
C MET A 593 6.99 -29.91 44.18
N GLU A 594 7.24 -31.21 43.95
CA GLU A 594 8.55 -31.86 44.05
C GLU A 594 9.61 -31.16 43.19
N LYS A 595 9.29 -30.80 41.95
CA LYS A 595 10.20 -30.03 41.07
C LYS A 595 10.52 -28.66 41.66
N THR A 596 9.51 -27.93 42.18
CA THR A 596 9.79 -26.61 42.79
C THR A 596 10.68 -26.71 44.02
N VAL A 597 10.60 -27.81 44.78
CA VAL A 597 11.49 -28.08 45.93
C VAL A 597 12.91 -28.35 45.42
N ALA A 598 13.08 -29.24 44.44
CA ALA A 598 14.38 -29.55 43.85
C ALA A 598 15.06 -28.31 43.22
N GLU A 599 14.29 -27.39 42.62
CA GLU A 599 14.80 -26.11 42.13
C GLU A 599 15.23 -25.15 43.25
N LYS A 600 14.45 -25.06 44.33
CA LYS A 600 14.80 -24.26 45.52
C LYS A 600 16.07 -24.81 46.19
N GLU A 601 16.22 -26.12 46.30
CA GLU A 601 17.44 -26.77 46.78
C GLU A 601 18.64 -26.50 45.86
N LYS A 602 18.46 -26.63 44.54
CA LYS A 602 19.51 -26.34 43.54
C LYS A 602 19.94 -24.87 43.61
N ARG A 603 19.01 -23.94 43.86
CA ARG A 603 19.30 -22.51 44.11
C ARG A 603 20.06 -22.32 45.44
N MET A 604 19.65 -22.99 46.51
CA MET A 604 20.35 -22.92 47.81
C MET A 604 21.76 -23.49 47.73
N ARG A 605 21.96 -24.59 47.01
CA ARG A 605 23.28 -25.20 46.78
C ARG A 605 24.21 -24.24 46.03
N ARG A 606 23.74 -23.66 44.92
CA ARG A 606 24.45 -22.60 44.18
C ARG A 606 24.77 -21.38 45.04
N LEU A 607 23.86 -20.95 45.92
CA LEU A 607 24.12 -19.82 46.82
C LEU A 607 25.23 -20.15 47.83
N LYS A 608 25.27 -21.38 48.35
CA LYS A 608 26.36 -21.87 49.23
C LYS A 608 27.69 -22.01 48.47
N GLU A 609 27.67 -22.48 47.22
CA GLU A 609 28.83 -22.54 46.33
C GLU A 609 29.40 -21.13 46.08
N ILE A 610 28.56 -20.17 45.66
CA ILE A 610 28.95 -18.77 45.42
C ILE A 610 29.44 -18.08 46.70
N TRP A 611 28.78 -18.31 47.84
CA TRP A 611 29.23 -17.75 49.12
C TRP A 611 30.59 -18.32 49.53
N THR A 612 30.81 -19.62 49.33
CA THR A 612 32.11 -20.26 49.59
C THR A 612 33.20 -19.69 48.68
N ALA A 613 32.91 -19.55 47.38
CA ALA A 613 33.81 -18.96 46.39
C ALA A 613 34.21 -17.52 46.76
N LYS A 614 33.24 -16.64 47.04
CA LYS A 614 33.50 -15.27 47.51
C LYS A 614 34.23 -15.22 48.85
N SER A 615 34.01 -16.20 49.73
CA SER A 615 34.73 -16.33 50.99
C SER A 615 36.17 -16.85 50.81
N SER A 616 36.50 -17.53 49.70
CA SER A 616 37.89 -17.78 49.29
C SER A 616 38.50 -16.55 48.62
N GLU A 617 37.81 -15.90 47.67
CA GLU A 617 38.27 -14.67 47.01
C GLU A 617 38.62 -13.57 48.03
N PHE A 618 37.77 -13.35 49.03
CA PHE A 618 38.04 -12.40 50.12
C PHE A 618 39.26 -12.80 50.96
N ARG A 619 39.41 -14.09 51.29
CA ARG A 619 40.58 -14.58 52.05
C ARG A 619 41.87 -14.47 51.27
N GLU A 620 41.83 -14.73 49.96
CA GLU A 620 42.96 -14.60 49.06
C GLU A 620 43.36 -13.14 48.85
N ALA A 621 42.38 -12.23 48.70
CA ALA A 621 42.62 -10.79 48.64
C ALA A 621 43.24 -10.25 49.94
N VAL A 622 42.71 -10.64 51.11
CA VAL A 622 43.29 -10.25 52.42
C VAL A 622 44.69 -10.84 52.61
N ALA A 623 44.92 -12.08 52.19
CA ALA A 623 46.25 -12.69 52.21
C ALA A 623 47.24 -11.93 51.32
N SER A 624 46.85 -11.64 50.07
CA SER A 624 47.69 -10.93 49.09
C SER A 624 47.96 -9.46 49.44
N VAL A 625 47.01 -8.76 50.07
CA VAL A 625 47.12 -7.31 50.34
C VAL A 625 47.70 -7.02 51.73
N LEU A 626 47.36 -7.81 52.76
CA LEU A 626 47.81 -7.58 54.15
C LEU A 626 48.88 -8.58 54.62
N GLY A 627 49.16 -9.63 53.85
CA GLY A 627 50.09 -10.69 54.24
C GLY A 627 49.52 -11.69 55.25
N TYR A 628 48.18 -11.77 55.40
CA TYR A 628 47.51 -12.58 56.42
C TYR A 628 46.49 -13.55 55.85
N LYS A 629 46.74 -14.85 56.03
CA LYS A 629 45.72 -15.89 55.81
C LYS A 629 44.76 -15.90 57.00
N LEU A 630 43.47 -15.69 56.73
CA LEU A 630 42.39 -15.83 57.70
C LEU A 630 41.75 -17.23 57.55
N ASP A 631 41.58 -17.98 58.63
CA ASP A 631 40.79 -19.21 58.65
C ASP A 631 39.71 -19.14 59.73
N PHE A 632 38.45 -19.17 59.31
CA PHE A 632 37.29 -19.07 60.19
C PHE A 632 37.01 -20.43 60.86
N LEU A 633 37.01 -20.46 62.20
CA LEU A 633 36.78 -21.66 62.99
C LEU A 633 35.28 -21.86 63.27
N PRO A 634 34.79 -23.10 63.45
CA PRO A 634 33.37 -23.38 63.74
C PRO A 634 32.81 -22.77 65.03
N ASN A 635 33.68 -22.23 65.89
CA ASN A 635 33.34 -21.54 67.14
C ASN A 635 33.33 -20.01 67.01
N GLY A 636 33.19 -19.47 65.80
CA GLY A 636 33.13 -18.03 65.53
C GLY A 636 34.47 -17.29 65.59
N ARG A 637 35.54 -17.95 66.04
CA ARG A 637 36.89 -17.34 66.13
C ARG A 637 37.60 -17.32 64.78
N VAL A 638 38.46 -16.34 64.57
CA VAL A 638 39.28 -16.21 63.36
C VAL A 638 40.73 -16.58 63.70
N ARG A 639 41.25 -17.64 63.10
CA ARG A 639 42.68 -17.96 63.10
C ARG A 639 43.37 -17.09 62.05
N VAL A 640 44.46 -16.44 62.41
CA VAL A 640 45.22 -15.51 61.57
C VAL A 640 46.67 -15.96 61.52
N THR A 641 47.15 -16.26 60.32
CA THR A 641 48.50 -16.76 60.06
C THR A 641 49.21 -15.82 59.09
N SER A 642 50.40 -15.32 59.44
CA SER A 642 51.18 -14.47 58.53
C SER A 642 51.78 -15.30 57.41
N MET A 643 51.70 -14.82 56.16
CA MET A 643 52.34 -15.45 55.00
C MET A 643 53.87 -15.34 55.03
N PHE A 644 54.42 -14.37 55.76
CA PHE A 644 55.87 -14.12 55.83
C PHE A 644 56.53 -14.82 57.03
N HIS A 645 55.78 -15.58 57.84
CA HIS A 645 56.35 -16.36 58.93
C HIS A 645 56.86 -17.71 58.42
N LEU A 646 58.15 -17.79 58.06
CA LEU A 646 58.80 -19.06 57.72
C LEU A 646 58.79 -20.00 58.92
N SER A 647 58.23 -21.20 58.75
CA SER A 647 58.32 -22.27 59.74
C SER A 647 59.79 -22.63 60.07
N PRO A 648 60.10 -23.04 61.32
CA PRO A 648 61.48 -23.21 61.80
C PRO A 648 62.39 -24.11 60.96
N ALA A 649 61.84 -25.03 60.16
CA ALA A 649 62.56 -25.89 59.22
C ALA A 649 63.47 -25.14 58.22
N TYR A 650 63.20 -23.86 57.94
CA TYR A 650 64.08 -23.02 57.11
C TYR A 650 65.05 -22.14 57.92
N ARG A 651 64.85 -21.95 59.23
CA ARG A 651 65.69 -21.07 60.06
C ARG A 651 66.95 -21.76 60.58
N HIS A 652 66.97 -23.10 60.60
CA HIS A 652 68.18 -23.92 60.74
C HIS A 652 68.12 -25.08 59.73
N GLY A 653 69.15 -25.22 58.89
CA GLY A 653 69.24 -26.26 57.86
C GLY A 653 69.49 -27.66 58.43
N ASN A 654 68.47 -28.25 59.07
CA ASN A 654 68.55 -29.60 59.61
C ASN A 654 68.45 -30.63 58.47
N ARG A 655 69.53 -31.36 58.21
CA ARG A 655 69.73 -32.10 56.96
C ARG A 655 68.99 -33.45 56.88
N ASP A 656 68.38 -33.87 57.98
CA ASP A 656 67.79 -35.22 58.15
C ASP A 656 66.25 -35.19 58.27
N ALA A 657 65.58 -34.18 57.71
CA ALA A 657 64.11 -34.09 57.67
C ALA A 657 63.50 -35.08 56.65
N SER A 658 62.43 -35.78 57.02
CA SER A 658 61.85 -36.89 56.23
C SER A 658 61.23 -36.43 54.89
N PRO A 659 61.38 -37.21 53.78
CA PRO A 659 60.96 -36.79 52.43
C PRO A 659 59.46 -36.60 52.19
N ASP A 660 58.58 -37.13 53.06
CA ASP A 660 57.12 -36.95 52.94
C ASP A 660 56.66 -35.49 53.19
N SER A 661 57.58 -34.59 53.55
CA SER A 661 57.37 -33.15 53.63
C SER A 661 57.13 -32.55 52.24
N ARG A 662 55.87 -32.57 51.81
CA ARG A 662 55.39 -32.44 50.41
C ARG A 662 55.69 -31.11 49.68
N GLY A 663 56.96 -30.88 49.32
CA GLY A 663 57.38 -29.93 48.27
C GLY A 663 57.63 -28.49 48.71
N PRO A 664 58.37 -27.70 47.90
CA PRO A 664 58.76 -26.33 48.22
C PRO A 664 57.54 -25.41 48.26
N GLY A 665 57.42 -24.62 49.33
CA GLY A 665 56.28 -23.73 49.57
C GLY A 665 55.11 -24.35 50.35
N SER A 666 55.21 -25.61 50.77
CA SER A 666 54.20 -26.22 51.64
C SER A 666 54.23 -25.61 53.05
N MET A 667 53.30 -24.69 53.31
CA MET A 667 52.96 -24.25 54.67
C MET A 667 52.44 -25.46 55.45
N GLY A 668 53.28 -26.01 56.33
CA GLY A 668 52.86 -27.02 57.31
C GLY A 668 51.70 -26.48 58.18
N ASP A 669 50.90 -27.39 58.72
CA ASP A 669 49.60 -27.05 59.29
C ASP A 669 49.69 -25.91 60.33
N GLY A 670 48.90 -24.86 60.12
CA GLY A 670 49.07 -23.54 60.75
C GLY A 670 48.64 -23.47 62.22
N GLU A 671 48.69 -24.61 62.92
CA GLU A 671 48.16 -24.83 64.27
C GLU A 671 49.03 -24.20 65.36
N GLU A 672 50.35 -24.10 65.17
CA GLU A 672 51.29 -23.61 66.20
C GLU A 672 51.72 -22.14 66.02
N ASN A 673 51.76 -21.65 64.78
CA ASN A 673 52.28 -20.32 64.40
C ASN A 673 51.17 -19.35 63.95
N SER A 674 50.07 -19.27 64.71
CA SER A 674 48.91 -18.43 64.38
C SER A 674 48.36 -17.67 65.59
N ILE A 675 47.54 -16.66 65.31
CA ILE A 675 46.88 -15.82 66.29
C ILE A 675 45.37 -16.01 66.16
N ILE A 676 44.72 -16.45 67.22
CA ILE A 676 43.28 -16.69 67.27
C ILE A 676 42.61 -15.46 67.89
N PHE A 677 41.80 -14.76 67.09
CA PHE A 677 40.97 -13.65 67.53
C PHE A 677 39.56 -14.13 67.84
N ASP A 678 39.05 -13.72 69.00
CA ASP A 678 37.68 -13.92 69.46
C ASP A 678 36.92 -12.61 69.26
N GLY A 679 36.10 -12.54 68.20
CA GLY A 679 35.40 -11.32 67.81
C GLY A 679 34.24 -10.94 68.74
N GLU A 680 33.69 -11.89 69.51
CA GLU A 680 32.60 -11.65 70.45
C GLU A 680 33.11 -11.08 71.76
N ASN A 681 34.24 -11.60 72.26
CA ASN A 681 34.85 -11.20 73.52
C ASN A 681 35.96 -10.13 73.34
N GLY A 682 36.33 -9.80 72.10
CA GLY A 682 37.43 -8.88 71.78
C GLY A 682 38.82 -9.37 72.22
N THR A 683 39.01 -10.68 72.43
CA THR A 683 40.26 -11.23 72.98
C THR A 683 41.15 -11.85 71.90
N MET A 684 42.47 -11.71 72.07
CA MET A 684 43.50 -12.29 71.22
C MET A 684 44.24 -13.40 71.97
N LYS A 685 44.45 -14.56 71.34
CA LYS A 685 45.22 -15.68 71.92
C LYS A 685 46.21 -16.22 70.88
N ILE A 686 47.47 -16.34 71.28
CA ILE A 686 48.53 -16.92 70.44
C ILE A 686 48.43 -18.45 70.52
N SER A 687 48.50 -19.16 69.39
CA SER A 687 48.61 -20.62 69.39
C SER A 687 49.98 -21.09 69.89
N GLY A 688 50.09 -22.36 70.28
CA GLY A 688 51.28 -22.91 70.95
C GLY A 688 51.52 -22.38 72.39
N GLY A 689 50.77 -21.39 72.85
CA GLY A 689 50.84 -20.87 74.23
C GLY A 689 51.99 -19.88 74.48
N PRO A 690 52.12 -19.35 75.71
CA PRO A 690 52.99 -18.20 76.01
C PRO A 690 54.49 -18.49 75.86
N ASN A 691 54.89 -19.77 75.82
CA ASN A 691 56.27 -20.21 75.66
C ASN A 691 56.55 -20.78 74.25
N SER A 692 55.61 -20.65 73.31
CA SER A 692 55.87 -20.94 71.89
C SER A 692 56.98 -20.02 71.35
N LEU A 693 57.82 -20.53 70.45
CA LEU A 693 58.87 -19.74 69.78
C LEU A 693 58.26 -18.52 69.06
N PHE A 694 57.11 -18.71 68.41
CA PHE A 694 56.33 -17.65 67.79
C PHE A 694 55.86 -16.60 68.81
N ALA A 695 55.30 -17.06 69.95
CA ALA A 695 54.86 -16.19 71.04
C ALA A 695 55.99 -15.43 71.76
N MET A 696 57.23 -15.95 71.72
CA MET A 696 58.42 -15.26 72.21
C MET A 696 58.96 -14.24 71.20
N GLU A 697 59.00 -14.59 69.91
CA GLU A 697 59.49 -13.69 68.85
C GLU A 697 58.65 -12.41 68.74
N ILE A 698 57.32 -12.52 68.85
CA ILE A 698 56.40 -11.38 68.75
C ILE A 698 56.14 -10.66 70.08
N ARG A 699 56.74 -11.12 71.20
CA ARG A 699 56.41 -10.64 72.55
C ARG A 699 56.67 -9.14 72.75
N SER A 700 57.75 -8.63 72.16
CA SER A 700 58.08 -7.19 72.19
C SER A 700 57.05 -6.34 71.45
N LEU A 701 56.59 -6.81 70.29
CA LEU A 701 55.55 -6.17 69.48
C LEU A 701 54.19 -6.21 70.20
N ILE A 702 53.84 -7.32 70.86
CA ILE A 702 52.61 -7.42 71.67
C ILE A 702 52.64 -6.42 72.81
N LYS A 703 53.74 -6.33 73.58
CA LYS A 703 53.84 -5.36 74.67
C LYS A 703 53.63 -3.92 74.17
N PHE A 704 54.39 -3.51 73.17
CA PHE A 704 54.33 -2.13 72.69
C PHE A 704 53.01 -1.78 72.00
N TRP A 705 52.51 -2.64 71.11
CA TRP A 705 51.32 -2.31 70.31
C TRP A 705 49.99 -2.74 70.94
N VAL A 706 49.96 -3.82 71.73
CA VAL A 706 48.70 -4.38 72.28
C VAL A 706 48.52 -4.07 73.76
N GLU A 707 49.58 -4.13 74.59
CA GLU A 707 49.48 -3.79 76.02
C GLU A 707 49.55 -2.28 76.25
N GLU A 708 50.55 -1.59 75.67
CA GLU A 708 50.78 -0.16 75.86
C GLU A 708 49.88 0.70 74.95
N ARG A 709 49.81 0.42 73.63
CA ARG A 709 49.01 1.22 72.66
C ARG A 709 47.58 0.73 72.42
N LYS A 710 47.32 -0.57 72.56
CA LYS A 710 46.03 -1.25 72.30
C LYS A 710 45.56 -1.26 70.83
N ASP A 711 46.47 -1.05 69.88
CA ASP A 711 46.19 -1.02 68.43
C ASP A 711 46.59 -2.33 67.74
N ILE A 712 45.61 -3.24 67.61
CA ILE A 712 45.77 -4.52 66.87
C ILE A 712 46.19 -4.32 65.40
N PRO A 713 45.65 -3.35 64.62
CA PRO A 713 46.09 -3.13 63.24
C PRO A 713 47.57 -2.72 63.15
N CYS A 714 48.03 -1.87 64.06
CA CYS A 714 49.43 -1.43 64.12
C CYS A 714 50.35 -2.57 64.55
N PHE A 715 49.93 -3.42 65.50
CA PHE A 715 50.61 -4.66 65.86
C PHE A 715 50.80 -5.58 64.65
N LEU A 716 49.72 -5.86 63.90
CA LEU A 716 49.77 -6.74 62.73
C LEU A 716 50.61 -6.13 61.59
N ALA A 717 50.55 -4.82 61.36
CA ALA A 717 51.41 -4.16 60.38
C ALA A 717 52.91 -4.24 60.75
N ALA A 718 53.26 -3.97 62.01
CA ALA A 718 54.63 -4.08 62.49
C ALA A 718 55.15 -5.53 62.45
N MET A 719 54.30 -6.51 62.77
CA MET A 719 54.64 -7.94 62.69
C MET A 719 54.81 -8.41 61.23
N THR A 720 54.01 -7.90 60.29
CA THR A 720 54.22 -8.13 58.85
C THR A 720 55.57 -7.60 58.38
N LEU A 721 55.94 -6.37 58.78
CA LEU A 721 57.23 -5.78 58.42
C LEU A 721 58.41 -6.56 59.01
N ASP A 722 58.36 -6.91 60.30
CA ASP A 722 59.42 -7.70 60.96
C ASP A 722 59.61 -9.08 60.33
N PHE A 723 58.53 -9.80 60.01
CA PHE A 723 58.61 -11.08 59.30
C PHE A 723 59.04 -10.93 57.83
N TYR A 724 58.63 -9.86 57.14
CA TYR A 724 59.06 -9.58 55.77
C TYR A 724 60.56 -9.22 55.69
N ASP A 725 61.07 -8.41 56.63
CA ASP A 725 62.50 -8.08 56.72
C ASP A 725 63.33 -9.33 57.05
N LYS A 726 62.85 -10.19 57.96
CA LYS A 726 63.50 -11.49 58.24
C LYS A 726 63.51 -12.39 57.00
N THR A 727 62.39 -12.47 56.27
CA THR A 727 62.27 -13.23 55.02
C THR A 727 63.22 -12.72 53.94
N THR A 728 63.21 -11.41 53.66
CA THR A 728 63.96 -10.83 52.54
C THR A 728 65.44 -10.63 52.83
N ARG A 729 65.86 -10.50 54.09
CA ARG A 729 67.27 -10.61 54.47
C ARG A 729 67.77 -12.06 54.34
N ALA A 730 66.98 -13.05 54.75
CA ALA A 730 67.31 -14.47 54.57
C ALA A 730 67.32 -14.93 53.10
N ALA A 731 66.79 -14.12 52.17
CA ALA A 731 66.84 -14.34 50.73
C ALA A 731 67.93 -13.52 50.00
N ARG A 732 68.77 -12.78 50.75
CA ARG A 732 69.90 -11.97 50.22
C ARG A 732 71.27 -12.37 50.80
N VAL A 733 71.31 -13.45 51.57
CA VAL A 733 72.50 -14.08 52.17
C VAL A 733 72.58 -15.51 51.67
#